data_AF-A0AAQ3NLI3-F1
#
_entry.id   AF-A0AAQ3NLI3-F1
#
_cell.length_a   1.000
_cell.length_b   1.000
_cell.length_c   1.000
_cell.angle_alpha   90.00
_cell.angle_beta   90.00
_cell.angle_gamma   90.00
#
_symmetry.space_group_name_H-M   'P 1'
#
loop_
_entity.id
_entity.type
_entity.pdbx_description
1 polymer ?
#
loop_
_entity_poly.entity_id
_entity_poly.type
_entity_poly.pdbx_seq_one_letter_code
_entity_poly.pdbx_strand_id
1 'polypeptide(L)'
;MEVAKGKEAKKVVLTKPFSIEGESDAEPFYRAPNLLRRLLSLLKNVRPGSDLTNFQLPPVFNLPKSQLQCYGESVYCTSSNLLSKCNSEQSPVDRFTSVVAWSISTTRPSSFGVAPYNPILGETHHVSKGYLNVLLEQVSVNPPVSALHATDEKENIEMIWWQQPVPRFRGTSIETEVHGKRMLKLLNHGETYEMNCPRLSIRILPVPRMDWVGNVNIRCPETGLVAEISYTSSYSLLGFGGNRKLIKGKILDPSLFKVLYEVDGHWDKTVQVKDTNSGEVRVIYDAKEVISGLKTPIIKNAEDVLTSESAVVWGELSEAIMGNEWEKAREEKEGVEEREKKMVRERVLKVKLLQIQTYIYMEKKIVLTRPFSLERQSDEETNPKAPNILRRILSLFKNVRPGSDVSCFKLPPEFNMPKSELQCYAESVYSTAVDILSNLNSGNTSLDRLINVVAWTISTVRPFWVGVAPYNPTLGETHHVSKGTLNVLLEQVSHHPPVSALHATDYKENIEIIWCNSTAPKFTGSSVEVHVHGIRQLKLHNHGETYEMNSPNLLIRIFPVPGVDWIGNVTIRCIETGLVAELNYVSQSFFGFGSNRRLVKGKIFDSLSKKILYKIEGHWESELSEAILSKEWEKAKEAKKSIEERQRELRRERESKGENWIPKHFTVSYSKEKGWNCSPIKNSVPNAPIISL
;
A
#
# COMPACT_ATOMS: atom_id res chain seq x y z
N MET A 1 32.59 -10.58 -36.08
CA MET A 1 32.86 -10.14 -34.70
C MET A 1 31.56 -9.60 -34.15
N GLU A 2 30.77 -10.46 -33.50
CA GLU A 2 29.61 -10.02 -32.71
C GLU A 2 30.13 -9.40 -31.42
N VAL A 3 29.77 -8.15 -31.19
CA VAL A 3 30.09 -7.42 -29.95
C VAL A 3 29.22 -8.02 -28.85
N ALA A 4 29.85 -8.78 -27.94
CA ALA A 4 29.23 -9.24 -26.71
C ALA A 4 28.67 -8.02 -25.96
N LYS A 5 27.34 -7.94 -25.84
CA LYS A 5 26.69 -7.03 -24.90
C LYS A 5 27.21 -7.37 -23.49
N GLY A 6 27.97 -6.45 -22.90
CA GLY A 6 28.43 -6.57 -21.52
C GLY A 6 27.25 -6.82 -20.59
N LYS A 7 27.32 -7.88 -19.79
CA LYS A 7 26.39 -8.08 -18.66
C LYS A 7 26.64 -6.93 -17.68
N GLU A 8 25.63 -6.09 -17.43
CA GLU A 8 25.66 -5.17 -16.29
C GLU A 8 25.97 -5.96 -15.01
N ALA A 9 26.96 -5.51 -14.25
CA ALA A 9 27.36 -6.17 -13.02
C ALA A 9 26.24 -6.01 -11.98
N LYS A 10 25.80 -7.13 -11.37
CA LYS A 10 24.80 -7.12 -10.30
C LYS A 10 25.34 -6.32 -9.12
N LYS A 11 24.67 -5.22 -8.74
CA LYS A 11 25.07 -4.42 -7.58
C LYS A 11 24.56 -5.07 -6.30
N VAL A 12 25.48 -5.53 -5.45
CA VAL A 12 25.17 -6.17 -4.17
C VAL A 12 25.57 -5.25 -3.02
N VAL A 13 24.66 -4.96 -2.10
CA VAL A 13 24.94 -4.09 -0.94
C VAL A 13 24.66 -4.85 0.35
N LEU A 14 25.69 -5.00 1.18
CA LEU A 14 25.63 -5.63 2.50
C LEU A 14 25.87 -4.58 3.58
N THR A 15 25.15 -4.70 4.69
CA THR A 15 25.20 -3.74 5.80
C THR A 15 25.60 -4.43 7.10
N LYS A 16 26.14 -3.66 8.05
CA LYS A 16 26.61 -4.19 9.34
C LYS A 16 25.42 -4.76 10.14
N PRO A 17 25.55 -5.92 10.81
CA PRO A 17 24.51 -6.49 11.66
C PRO A 17 24.11 -5.58 12.83
N PHE A 18 22.91 -5.79 13.39
CA PHE A 18 22.49 -5.06 14.60
C PHE A 18 23.32 -5.49 15.82
N SER A 19 23.94 -4.52 16.49
CA SER A 19 24.66 -4.69 17.76
C SER A 19 23.99 -3.96 18.92
N ILE A 20 24.50 -4.12 20.14
CA ILE A 20 23.99 -3.43 21.35
C ILE A 20 24.21 -1.91 21.23
N GLU A 21 23.21 -1.14 21.69
CA GLU A 21 23.28 0.31 21.84
C GLU A 21 24.53 0.70 22.67
N GLY A 22 25.46 1.45 22.06
CA GLY A 22 26.62 2.03 22.78
C GLY A 22 28.00 1.73 22.20
N GLU A 23 28.14 0.89 21.17
CA GLU A 23 29.37 0.89 20.37
C GLU A 23 29.39 2.17 19.50
N SER A 24 30.45 2.96 19.62
CA SER A 24 30.61 4.31 19.03
C SER A 24 30.44 4.40 17.51
N ASP A 25 30.35 3.26 16.82
CA ASP A 25 30.18 3.16 15.36
C ASP A 25 28.76 2.76 14.92
N ALA A 26 27.84 2.49 15.87
CA ALA A 26 26.59 1.79 15.56
C ALA A 26 25.38 2.66 15.16
N GLU A 27 25.34 3.97 15.47
CA GLU A 27 24.13 4.78 15.18
C GLU A 27 24.35 6.28 14.89
N PRO A 28 24.97 6.68 13.76
CA PRO A 28 24.63 8.00 13.20
C PRO A 28 24.14 8.04 11.74
N PHE A 29 24.36 7.02 10.90
CA PHE A 29 24.51 7.30 9.47
C PHE A 29 23.26 7.48 8.59
N TYR A 30 22.04 7.28 9.08
CA TYR A 30 20.84 7.40 8.23
C TYR A 30 19.56 7.80 8.99
N ARG A 31 19.69 8.38 10.20
CA ARG A 31 18.51 8.89 10.94
C ARG A 31 18.13 10.29 10.47
N ALA A 32 16.98 10.40 9.82
CA ALA A 32 16.46 11.70 9.45
C ALA A 32 16.18 12.58 10.68
N PRO A 33 16.49 13.89 10.61
CA PRO A 33 16.24 14.81 11.71
C PRO A 33 14.74 14.89 12.01
N ASN A 34 14.41 15.01 13.30
CA ASN A 34 13.05 15.10 13.83
C ASN A 34 12.19 13.83 13.60
N LEU A 35 12.80 12.64 13.71
CA LEU A 35 12.15 11.34 13.48
C LEU A 35 10.81 11.19 14.22
N LEU A 36 10.73 11.58 15.50
CA LEU A 36 9.49 11.51 16.27
C LEU A 36 8.38 12.38 15.66
N ARG A 37 8.69 13.63 15.28
CA ARG A 37 7.74 14.55 14.65
C ARG A 37 7.29 14.00 13.29
N ARG A 38 8.19 13.40 12.53
CA ARG A 38 7.89 12.77 11.23
C ARG A 38 7.02 11.54 11.41
N LEU A 39 7.31 10.69 12.40
CA LEU A 39 6.51 9.50 12.73
C LEU A 39 5.10 9.88 13.19
N LEU A 40 4.97 10.89 14.07
CA LEU A 40 3.67 11.45 14.48
C LEU A 40 2.91 12.03 13.28
N SER A 41 3.60 12.69 12.35
CA SER A 41 3.00 13.18 11.10
C SER A 41 2.53 12.04 10.20
N LEU A 42 3.33 10.97 10.07
CA LEU A 42 3.03 9.78 9.27
C LEU A 42 1.77 9.06 9.79
N LEU A 43 1.66 8.97 11.12
CA LEU A 43 0.56 8.27 11.79
C LEU A 43 -0.63 9.16 12.15
N LYS A 44 -0.58 10.46 11.83
CA LYS A 44 -1.61 11.46 12.20
C LYS A 44 -3.02 11.05 11.79
N ASN A 45 -3.15 10.34 10.67
CA ASN A 45 -4.44 9.90 10.11
C ASN A 45 -4.71 8.40 10.29
N VAL A 46 -3.82 7.69 10.97
CA VAL A 46 -4.01 6.28 11.29
C VAL A 46 -4.88 6.19 12.55
N ARG A 47 -5.96 5.41 12.50
CA ARG A 47 -6.87 5.26 13.64
C ARG A 47 -6.34 4.19 14.59
N PRO A 48 -6.49 4.34 15.92
CA PRO A 48 -6.28 3.22 16.83
C PRO A 48 -7.12 2.01 16.39
N GLY A 49 -6.49 0.84 16.35
CA GLY A 49 -7.02 -0.41 15.80
C GLY A 49 -6.64 -0.69 14.35
N SER A 50 -6.09 0.28 13.59
CA SER A 50 -5.71 0.07 12.20
C SER A 50 -4.60 -0.98 12.06
N ASP A 51 -4.80 -1.89 11.12
CA ASP A 51 -3.79 -2.84 10.63
C ASP A 51 -2.82 -2.10 9.70
N LEU A 52 -1.52 -2.25 9.96
CA LEU A 52 -0.44 -1.60 9.24
C LEU A 52 0.36 -2.56 8.35
N THR A 53 -0.09 -3.81 8.15
CA THR A 53 0.62 -4.83 7.36
C THR A 53 0.94 -4.35 5.94
N ASN A 54 0.01 -3.61 5.32
CA ASN A 54 0.20 -3.04 3.96
C ASN A 54 0.56 -1.55 3.98
N PHE A 55 0.96 -1.01 5.14
CA PHE A 55 1.29 0.41 5.26
C PHE A 55 2.66 0.69 4.64
N GLN A 56 2.69 1.43 3.53
CA GLN A 56 3.93 1.79 2.85
C GLN A 56 4.65 2.91 3.60
N LEU A 57 5.82 2.58 4.13
CA LEU A 57 6.70 3.55 4.79
C LEU A 57 7.50 4.32 3.74
N PRO A 58 7.65 5.65 3.85
CA PRO A 58 8.62 6.37 3.03
C PRO A 58 10.06 5.89 3.32
N PRO A 59 11.01 5.94 2.36
CA PRO A 59 12.39 5.46 2.52
C PRO A 59 13.12 6.04 3.75
N VAL A 60 12.74 7.24 4.17
CA VAL A 60 13.27 7.92 5.36
C VAL A 60 12.99 7.19 6.68
N PHE A 61 12.00 6.29 6.70
CA PHE A 61 11.69 5.40 7.83
C PHE A 61 12.19 3.98 7.57
N ASN A 62 12.90 3.73 6.47
CA ASN A 62 13.48 2.44 6.19
C ASN A 62 14.92 2.35 6.71
N LEU A 63 15.22 1.21 7.33
CA LEU A 63 16.60 0.79 7.53
C LEU A 63 17.09 0.05 6.27
N PRO A 64 18.39 0.12 5.93
CA PRO A 64 18.92 -0.44 4.68
C PRO A 64 19.08 -1.97 4.73
N LYS A 65 18.00 -2.67 5.05
CA LYS A 65 17.86 -4.13 5.09
C LYS A 65 16.42 -4.56 4.84
N SER A 66 16.27 -5.70 4.18
CA SER A 66 15.01 -6.44 4.10
C SER A 66 14.65 -7.10 5.43
N GLN A 67 13.37 -7.38 5.65
CA GLN A 67 12.94 -8.23 6.77
C GLN A 67 13.63 -9.60 6.73
N LEU A 68 13.87 -10.19 5.54
CA LEU A 68 14.55 -11.49 5.43
C LEU A 68 15.98 -11.43 6.00
N GLN A 69 16.71 -10.34 5.73
CA GLN A 69 18.04 -10.11 6.28
C GLN A 69 17.99 -9.97 7.80
N CYS A 70 17.07 -9.16 8.34
CA CYS A 70 16.92 -8.99 9.79
C CYS A 70 16.63 -10.31 10.52
N TYR A 71 15.82 -11.18 9.91
CA TYR A 71 15.50 -12.50 10.45
C TYR A 71 16.70 -13.44 10.39
N GLY A 72 17.41 -13.49 9.25
CA GLY A 72 18.63 -14.30 9.10
C GLY A 72 19.73 -13.89 10.08
N GLU A 73 19.98 -12.58 10.23
CA GLU A 73 21.00 -12.07 11.16
C GLU A 73 20.77 -12.52 12.60
N SER A 74 19.51 -12.71 13.01
CA SER A 74 19.21 -13.22 14.35
C SER A 74 19.75 -14.62 14.61
N VAL A 75 19.98 -15.39 13.54
CA VAL A 75 20.46 -16.78 13.53
C VAL A 75 21.97 -16.85 13.32
N TYR A 76 22.51 -16.22 12.26
CA TYR A 76 23.92 -16.38 11.90
C TYR A 76 24.85 -15.30 12.52
N CYS A 77 24.37 -14.07 12.77
CA CYS A 77 25.21 -13.01 13.34
C CYS A 77 25.24 -13.06 14.88
N THR A 78 26.06 -13.97 15.42
CA THR A 78 26.39 -14.08 16.84
C THR A 78 27.89 -14.22 17.05
N SER A 79 28.46 -13.60 18.08
CA SER A 79 29.88 -13.78 18.43
C SER A 79 30.12 -15.08 19.24
N SER A 80 29.06 -15.61 19.86
CA SER A 80 29.07 -16.86 20.63
C SER A 80 28.43 -18.02 19.87
N ASN A 81 28.88 -19.25 20.14
CA ASN A 81 28.34 -20.48 19.54
C ASN A 81 27.19 -21.11 20.37
N LEU A 82 26.13 -20.35 20.63
CA LEU A 82 24.97 -20.82 21.42
C LEU A 82 24.26 -22.03 20.79
N LEU A 83 24.25 -22.13 19.45
CA LEU A 83 23.63 -23.25 18.74
C LEU A 83 24.37 -24.57 19.00
N SER A 84 25.70 -24.58 18.92
CA SER A 84 26.49 -25.78 19.25
C SER A 84 26.28 -26.20 20.71
N LYS A 85 26.19 -25.24 21.64
CA LYS A 85 25.86 -25.53 23.05
C LYS A 85 24.52 -26.24 23.22
N CYS A 86 23.52 -25.96 22.38
CA CYS A 86 22.25 -26.67 22.44
C CYS A 86 22.42 -28.17 22.23
N ASN A 87 23.38 -28.58 21.37
CA ASN A 87 23.57 -29.98 21.02
C ASN A 87 24.67 -30.70 21.81
N SER A 88 25.60 -29.95 22.41
CA SER A 88 26.73 -30.52 23.16
C SER A 88 26.40 -30.96 24.58
N GLU A 89 25.31 -30.45 25.16
CA GLU A 89 24.92 -30.78 26.54
C GLU A 89 24.39 -32.22 26.68
N GLN A 90 24.78 -32.89 27.76
CA GLN A 90 24.48 -34.32 27.95
C GLN A 90 23.09 -34.57 28.52
N SER A 91 22.64 -33.73 29.46
CA SER A 91 21.32 -33.89 30.06
C SER A 91 20.24 -33.24 29.19
N PRO A 92 19.04 -33.84 29.06
CA PRO A 92 17.92 -33.21 28.35
C PRO A 92 17.57 -31.83 28.91
N VAL A 93 17.72 -31.64 30.22
CA VAL A 93 17.40 -30.38 30.90
C VAL A 93 18.42 -29.28 30.61
N ASP A 94 19.72 -29.63 30.53
CA ASP A 94 20.77 -28.67 30.17
C ASP A 94 20.69 -28.30 28.67
N ARG A 95 20.41 -29.26 27.79
CA ARG A 95 20.09 -28.97 26.37
C ARG A 95 18.91 -28.02 26.27
N PHE A 96 17.83 -28.30 26.99
CA PHE A 96 16.64 -27.45 27.00
C PHE A 96 16.94 -26.04 27.52
N THR A 97 17.77 -25.92 28.56
CA THR A 97 18.23 -24.63 29.10
C THR A 97 19.06 -23.85 28.05
N SER A 98 19.95 -24.53 27.32
CA SER A 98 20.71 -23.94 26.21
C SER A 98 19.81 -23.49 25.06
N VAL A 99 18.75 -24.25 24.75
CA VAL A 99 17.73 -23.85 23.77
C VAL A 99 16.97 -22.60 24.22
N VAL A 100 16.64 -22.49 25.52
CA VAL A 100 16.05 -21.26 26.09
C VAL A 100 17.00 -20.07 25.91
N ALA A 101 18.29 -20.23 26.23
CA ALA A 101 19.30 -19.19 26.04
C ALA A 101 19.44 -18.76 24.57
N TRP A 102 19.50 -19.73 23.66
CA TRP A 102 19.55 -19.47 22.23
C TRP A 102 18.28 -18.73 21.76
N SER A 103 17.09 -19.16 22.19
CA SER A 103 15.83 -18.52 21.85
C SER A 103 15.80 -17.05 22.26
N ILE A 104 16.25 -16.75 23.49
CA ILE A 104 16.39 -15.38 24.00
C ILE A 104 17.34 -14.58 23.13
N SER A 105 18.47 -15.17 22.73
CA SER A 105 19.44 -14.49 21.88
C SER A 105 18.85 -13.98 20.59
N THR A 106 17.87 -14.67 19.99
CA THR A 106 17.20 -14.26 18.74
C THR A 106 16.43 -12.94 18.84
N THR A 107 16.15 -12.45 20.07
CA THR A 107 15.57 -11.12 20.28
C THR A 107 16.63 -10.04 20.11
N ARG A 108 16.69 -9.45 18.90
CA ARG A 108 17.66 -8.39 18.60
C ARG A 108 17.17 -7.02 19.06
N PRO A 109 18.08 -6.13 19.51
CA PRO A 109 17.76 -4.71 19.66
C PRO A 109 17.42 -4.12 18.29
N SER A 110 16.56 -3.11 18.27
CA SER A 110 16.17 -2.46 17.03
C SER A 110 16.08 -0.95 17.28
N SER A 111 16.34 -0.16 16.25
CA SER A 111 16.35 1.30 16.33
C SER A 111 14.93 1.87 16.29
N PHE A 112 14.58 2.73 17.24
CA PHE A 112 13.26 3.36 17.26
C PHE A 112 13.01 4.19 15.98
N GLY A 113 11.81 4.03 15.40
CA GLY A 113 11.29 4.87 14.33
C GLY A 113 11.75 4.51 12.91
N VAL A 114 12.46 3.38 12.74
CA VAL A 114 12.79 2.81 11.42
C VAL A 114 12.32 1.36 11.32
N ALA A 115 12.07 0.87 10.10
CA ALA A 115 11.65 -0.50 9.83
C ALA A 115 12.35 -1.09 8.58
N PRO A 116 12.50 -2.42 8.48
CA PRO A 116 13.09 -3.05 7.30
C PRO A 116 12.22 -2.86 6.06
N TYR A 117 12.78 -3.12 4.88
CA TYR A 117 11.99 -3.23 3.65
C TYR A 117 11.05 -4.43 3.75
N ASN A 118 9.82 -4.26 3.25
CA ASN A 118 8.89 -5.37 3.12
C ASN A 118 9.35 -6.25 1.95
N PRO A 119 9.66 -7.54 2.15
CA PRO A 119 10.20 -8.38 1.08
C PRO A 119 9.19 -8.58 -0.04
N ILE A 120 9.67 -8.61 -1.29
CA ILE A 120 8.82 -8.91 -2.46
C ILE A 120 8.61 -10.42 -2.61
N LEU A 121 7.55 -10.83 -3.32
CA LEU A 121 7.27 -12.26 -3.50
C LEU A 121 8.43 -13.00 -4.20
N GLY A 122 8.94 -14.07 -3.56
CA GLY A 122 10.06 -14.86 -4.07
C GLY A 122 11.45 -14.24 -3.83
N GLU A 123 11.53 -13.13 -3.09
CA GLU A 123 12.78 -12.64 -2.52
C GLU A 123 13.40 -13.73 -1.63
N THR A 124 14.72 -13.86 -1.68
CA THR A 124 15.50 -14.84 -0.91
C THR A 124 16.54 -14.14 -0.05
N HIS A 125 17.03 -14.82 0.99
CA HIS A 125 18.26 -14.45 1.69
C HIS A 125 19.08 -15.67 2.09
N HIS A 126 20.31 -15.78 1.59
CA HIS A 126 21.13 -17.00 1.71
C HIS A 126 22.52 -16.67 2.23
N VAL A 127 22.86 -17.17 3.42
CA VAL A 127 24.12 -16.86 4.12
C VAL A 127 24.71 -18.13 4.77
N SER A 128 26.04 -18.23 4.76
CA SER A 128 26.80 -19.27 5.46
C SER A 128 27.65 -18.68 6.58
N LYS A 129 27.77 -19.41 7.68
CA LYS A 129 28.71 -19.10 8.76
C LYS A 129 29.34 -20.40 9.27
N GLY A 130 30.60 -20.63 8.94
CA GLY A 130 31.24 -21.91 9.21
C GLY A 130 30.44 -23.03 8.53
N TYR A 131 29.90 -23.95 9.32
CA TYR A 131 29.08 -25.08 8.85
C TYR A 131 27.57 -24.80 8.85
N LEU A 132 27.15 -23.66 9.42
CA LEU A 132 25.75 -23.24 9.46
C LEU A 132 25.38 -22.54 8.15
N ASN A 133 24.42 -23.11 7.43
CA ASN A 133 23.85 -22.53 6.21
C ASN A 133 22.41 -22.10 6.47
N VAL A 134 22.07 -20.85 6.15
CA VAL A 134 20.76 -20.23 6.43
C VAL A 134 20.15 -19.72 5.13
N LEU A 135 18.92 -20.14 4.83
CA LEU A 135 18.17 -19.72 3.66
C LEU A 135 16.78 -19.25 4.05
N LEU A 136 16.42 -18.04 3.62
CA LEU A 136 15.09 -17.47 3.76
C LEU A 136 14.45 -17.24 2.39
N GLU A 137 13.13 -17.32 2.35
CA GLU A 137 12.31 -16.98 1.19
C GLU A 137 11.02 -16.25 1.63
N GLN A 138 10.64 -15.21 0.90
CA GLN A 138 9.32 -14.62 1.02
C GLN A 138 8.31 -15.47 0.24
N VAL A 139 7.53 -16.27 0.98
CA VAL A 139 6.63 -17.27 0.39
C VAL A 139 5.24 -16.72 0.10
N SER A 140 4.85 -15.61 0.72
CA SER A 140 3.59 -14.90 0.46
C SER A 140 3.73 -13.41 0.75
N VAL A 141 3.02 -12.54 0.05
CA VAL A 141 2.99 -11.08 0.28
C VAL A 141 1.63 -10.57 0.77
N ASN A 142 0.56 -11.34 0.61
CA ASN A 142 -0.78 -10.98 1.08
C ASN A 142 -1.55 -12.19 1.63
N PRO A 143 -1.40 -12.50 2.94
CA PRO A 143 -0.57 -11.80 3.95
C PRO A 143 0.94 -12.05 3.77
N PRO A 144 1.83 -11.18 4.31
CA PRO A 144 3.26 -11.37 4.20
C PRO A 144 3.73 -12.53 5.08
N VAL A 145 4.33 -13.55 4.47
CA VAL A 145 4.88 -14.72 5.16
C VAL A 145 6.29 -14.95 4.65
N SER A 146 7.23 -15.02 5.58
CA SER A 146 8.62 -15.38 5.32
C SER A 146 8.92 -16.74 5.94
N ALA A 147 9.63 -17.60 5.22
CA ALA A 147 10.10 -18.89 5.71
C ALA A 147 11.63 -18.92 5.74
N LEU A 148 12.19 -19.68 6.68
CA LEU A 148 13.61 -19.88 6.95
C LEU A 148 13.87 -21.37 7.14
N HIS A 149 14.92 -21.86 6.49
CA HIS A 149 15.53 -23.17 6.73
C HIS A 149 17.00 -22.92 7.03
N ALA A 150 17.52 -23.55 8.08
CA ALA A 150 18.94 -23.55 8.35
C ALA A 150 19.42 -24.94 8.75
N THR A 151 20.61 -25.30 8.32
CA THR A 151 21.26 -26.57 8.68
C THR A 151 22.71 -26.35 9.03
N ASP A 152 23.16 -26.97 10.11
CA ASP A 152 24.58 -27.08 10.47
C ASP A 152 25.01 -28.54 10.32
N GLU A 153 25.84 -28.83 9.31
CA GLU A 153 26.27 -30.19 9.01
C GLU A 153 27.23 -30.77 10.06
N LYS A 154 28.03 -29.92 10.70
CA LYS A 154 29.01 -30.36 11.71
C LYS A 154 28.31 -30.66 13.02
N GLU A 155 27.46 -29.75 13.46
CA GLU A 155 26.73 -29.89 14.70
C GLU A 155 25.45 -30.74 14.51
N ASN A 156 25.08 -31.14 13.29
CA ASN A 156 23.88 -31.93 12.98
C ASN A 156 22.60 -31.28 13.54
N ILE A 157 22.43 -30.00 13.25
CA ILE A 157 21.29 -29.17 13.68
C ILE A 157 20.45 -28.80 12.46
N GLU A 158 19.13 -28.83 12.60
CA GLU A 158 18.19 -28.30 11.61
C GLU A 158 17.25 -27.28 12.28
N MET A 159 17.01 -26.16 11.59
CA MET A 159 16.04 -25.15 12.00
C MET A 159 15.03 -24.88 10.90
N ILE A 160 13.75 -24.88 11.27
CA ILE A 160 12.66 -24.51 10.37
C ILE A 160 11.84 -23.42 11.07
N TRP A 161 11.68 -22.29 10.42
CA TRP A 161 11.00 -21.14 10.98
C TRP A 161 10.17 -20.46 9.90
N TRP A 162 8.93 -20.11 10.20
CA TRP A 162 8.17 -19.15 9.39
C TRP A 162 7.46 -18.14 10.27
N GLN A 163 7.20 -16.96 9.73
CA GLN A 163 6.48 -15.93 10.44
C GLN A 163 5.69 -14.96 9.56
N GLN A 164 4.63 -14.43 10.14
CA GLN A 164 3.69 -13.46 9.61
C GLN A 164 3.53 -12.32 10.64
N PRO A 165 4.24 -11.19 10.47
CA PRO A 165 4.07 -10.02 11.32
C PRO A 165 2.77 -9.27 11.00
N VAL A 166 2.02 -8.91 12.04
CA VAL A 166 0.75 -8.17 11.97
C VAL A 166 0.84 -6.93 12.88
N PRO A 167 1.36 -5.81 12.37
CA PRO A 167 1.43 -4.55 13.12
C PRO A 167 0.05 -3.90 13.24
N ARG A 168 -0.32 -3.51 14.47
CA ARG A 168 -1.56 -2.78 14.78
C ARG A 168 -1.23 -1.47 15.48
N PHE A 169 -1.79 -0.37 14.98
CA PHE A 169 -1.68 0.92 15.64
C PHE A 169 -2.63 0.97 16.85
N ARG A 170 -2.15 1.38 18.02
CA ARG A 170 -2.93 1.55 19.26
C ARG A 170 -3.12 3.02 19.65
N GLY A 171 -2.76 3.95 18.77
CA GLY A 171 -2.82 5.40 19.03
C GLY A 171 -1.50 5.97 19.56
N THR A 172 -1.02 5.44 20.69
CA THR A 172 0.27 5.87 21.28
C THR A 172 1.40 4.86 21.08
N SER A 173 1.09 3.70 20.53
CA SER A 173 2.05 2.64 20.19
C SER A 173 1.63 1.90 18.92
N ILE A 174 2.56 1.13 18.36
CA ILE A 174 2.32 0.09 17.37
C ILE A 174 2.71 -1.23 18.02
N GLU A 175 1.80 -2.19 18.01
CA GLU A 175 2.03 -3.55 18.50
C GLU A 175 2.06 -4.50 17.31
N THR A 176 3.17 -5.17 17.10
CA THR A 176 3.33 -6.18 16.05
C THR A 176 3.25 -7.55 16.66
N GLU A 177 2.14 -8.23 16.39
CA GLU A 177 1.98 -9.65 16.70
C GLU A 177 2.66 -10.48 15.61
N VAL A 178 3.45 -11.48 16.01
CA VAL A 178 4.19 -12.32 15.06
C VAL A 178 3.59 -13.72 15.11
N HIS A 179 2.74 -14.04 14.14
CA HIS A 179 2.22 -15.39 13.98
C HIS A 179 3.26 -16.26 13.28
N GLY A 180 3.27 -17.56 13.56
CA GLY A 180 4.22 -18.49 12.98
C GLY A 180 4.79 -19.47 14.01
N LYS A 181 5.70 -20.33 13.56
CA LYS A 181 6.34 -21.33 14.40
C LYS A 181 7.84 -21.33 14.15
N ARG A 182 8.60 -21.55 15.23
CA ARG A 182 10.04 -21.79 15.20
C ARG A 182 10.29 -23.20 15.70
N MET A 183 11.03 -23.98 14.94
CA MET A 183 11.42 -25.34 15.28
C MET A 183 12.94 -25.45 15.19
N LEU A 184 13.56 -25.88 16.27
CA LEU A 184 14.98 -26.26 16.32
C LEU A 184 15.04 -27.77 16.57
N LYS A 185 15.75 -28.50 15.72
CA LYS A 185 15.94 -29.94 15.83
C LYS A 185 17.39 -30.23 16.15
N LEU A 186 17.61 -30.98 17.21
CA LEU A 186 18.90 -31.50 17.60
C LEU A 186 18.96 -32.96 17.16
N LEU A 187 19.47 -33.20 15.95
CA LEU A 187 19.32 -34.49 15.28
C LEU A 187 20.11 -35.61 15.98
N ASN A 188 21.19 -35.27 16.68
CA ASN A 188 21.98 -36.22 17.48
C ASN A 188 21.17 -36.82 18.65
N HIS A 189 20.17 -36.09 19.15
CA HIS A 189 19.35 -36.53 20.29
C HIS A 189 17.92 -36.91 19.86
N GLY A 190 17.56 -36.70 18.59
CA GLY A 190 16.20 -36.88 18.11
C GLY A 190 15.18 -35.93 18.74
N GLU A 191 15.62 -34.75 19.21
CA GLU A 191 14.79 -33.80 19.94
C GLU A 191 14.32 -32.65 19.05
N THR A 192 13.05 -32.27 19.18
CA THR A 192 12.44 -31.13 18.50
C THR A 192 12.00 -30.09 19.51
N TYR A 193 12.44 -28.84 19.34
CA TYR A 193 12.09 -27.73 20.20
C TYR A 193 11.20 -26.76 19.43
N GLU A 194 9.97 -26.61 19.91
CA GLU A 194 8.96 -25.74 19.32
C GLU A 194 8.78 -24.48 20.15
N MET A 195 8.74 -23.33 19.50
CA MET A 195 8.57 -22.05 20.19
C MET A 195 7.83 -21.00 19.36
N ASN A 196 7.11 -20.12 20.04
CA ASN A 196 6.52 -18.92 19.45
C ASN A 196 7.47 -17.71 19.56
N CYS A 197 7.01 -16.54 19.10
CA CYS A 197 7.77 -15.30 19.09
C CYS A 197 7.13 -14.28 20.05
N PRO A 198 7.93 -13.46 20.78
CA PRO A 198 7.38 -12.33 21.51
C PRO A 198 6.84 -11.26 20.54
N ARG A 199 5.98 -10.37 21.03
CA ARG A 199 5.44 -9.26 20.24
C ARG A 199 6.40 -8.09 20.26
N LEU A 200 6.51 -7.37 19.15
CA LEU A 200 7.27 -6.12 19.11
C LEU A 200 6.35 -4.96 19.48
N SER A 201 6.73 -4.16 20.47
CA SER A 201 5.98 -2.98 20.91
C SER A 201 6.79 -1.72 20.63
N ILE A 202 6.34 -0.92 19.66
CA ILE A 202 6.90 0.39 19.32
C ILE A 202 6.04 1.46 19.99
N ARG A 203 6.48 1.99 21.12
CA ARG A 203 5.79 3.06 21.85
C ARG A 203 6.25 4.42 21.34
N ILE A 204 5.31 5.30 21.02
CA ILE A 204 5.58 6.64 20.48
C ILE A 204 5.45 7.70 21.59
N LEU A 205 4.43 7.56 22.45
CA LEU A 205 4.15 8.47 23.56
C LEU A 205 4.00 7.67 24.88
N PRO A 206 4.30 8.27 26.05
CA PRO A 206 4.89 9.60 26.25
C PRO A 206 6.40 9.64 25.96
N VAL A 207 7.09 8.49 26.06
CA VAL A 207 8.52 8.38 25.75
C VAL A 207 8.71 7.38 24.61
N PRO A 208 9.28 7.81 23.47
CA PRO A 208 9.54 6.95 22.32
C PRO A 208 10.46 5.79 22.69
N ARG A 209 10.02 4.54 22.48
CA ARG A 209 10.79 3.32 22.77
C ARG A 209 10.32 2.14 21.93
N MET A 210 11.16 1.11 21.86
CA MET A 210 10.83 -0.15 21.23
C MET A 210 11.31 -1.29 22.13
N ASP A 211 10.41 -2.23 22.43
CA ASP A 211 10.67 -3.35 23.34
C ASP A 211 9.98 -4.62 22.81
N TRP A 212 10.57 -5.79 23.11
CA TRP A 212 9.90 -7.08 23.00
C TRP A 212 9.01 -7.31 24.22
N VAL A 213 7.77 -7.75 24.01
CA VAL A 213 6.76 -7.93 25.08
C VAL A 213 5.88 -9.16 24.84
N GLY A 214 5.37 -9.74 25.93
CA GLY A 214 4.46 -10.89 25.89
C GLY A 214 5.15 -12.22 26.19
N ASN A 215 4.40 -13.30 26.03
CA ASN A 215 4.81 -14.63 26.51
C ASN A 215 5.38 -15.48 25.37
N VAL A 216 6.50 -16.14 25.66
CA VAL A 216 7.16 -17.13 24.82
C VAL A 216 7.10 -18.47 25.54
N ASN A 217 6.49 -19.44 24.89
CA ASN A 217 6.44 -20.83 25.33
C ASN A 217 7.39 -21.63 24.45
N ILE A 218 8.30 -22.36 25.08
CA ILE A 218 9.20 -23.30 24.43
C ILE A 218 8.83 -24.69 24.93
N ARG A 219 8.72 -25.67 24.03
CA ARG A 219 8.39 -27.05 24.38
C ARG A 219 9.23 -28.03 23.58
N CYS A 220 9.66 -29.10 24.24
CA CYS A 220 10.22 -30.27 23.58
C CYS A 220 9.24 -31.44 23.76
N PRO A 221 8.53 -31.90 22.71
CA PRO A 221 7.58 -32.99 22.81
C PRO A 221 8.20 -34.31 23.29
N GLU A 222 9.44 -34.60 22.90
CA GLU A 222 10.12 -35.86 23.18
C GLU A 222 10.56 -35.99 24.64
N THR A 223 11.00 -34.90 25.25
CA THR A 223 11.39 -34.86 26.67
C THR A 223 10.25 -34.44 27.59
N GLY A 224 9.19 -33.84 27.04
CA GLY A 224 8.07 -33.27 27.80
C GLY A 224 8.35 -31.91 28.44
N LEU A 225 9.60 -31.42 28.40
CA LEU A 225 10.00 -30.16 29.04
C LEU A 225 9.34 -28.94 28.40
N VAL A 226 9.02 -27.96 29.25
CA VAL A 226 8.39 -26.69 28.86
C VAL A 226 9.10 -25.52 29.53
N ALA A 227 9.31 -24.43 28.80
CA ALA A 227 9.61 -23.12 29.39
C ALA A 227 8.47 -22.14 29.12
N GLU A 228 8.07 -21.42 30.16
CA GLU A 228 7.15 -20.29 30.09
C GLU A 228 7.94 -19.03 30.41
N ILE A 229 8.19 -18.19 29.38
CA ILE A 229 9.01 -16.99 29.46
C ILE A 229 8.12 -15.77 29.18
N SER A 230 8.24 -14.73 29.98
CA SER A 230 7.48 -13.48 29.88
C SER A 230 8.43 -12.31 29.70
N TYR A 231 8.31 -11.65 28.55
CA TYR A 231 8.99 -10.41 28.23
C TYR A 231 8.15 -9.24 28.71
N THR A 232 8.71 -8.46 29.63
CA THR A 232 8.01 -7.32 30.23
C THR A 232 8.84 -6.06 30.16
N SER A 233 8.15 -4.93 30.07
CA SER A 233 8.76 -3.61 30.21
C SER A 233 7.95 -2.84 31.24
N SER A 234 8.49 -2.74 32.46
CA SER A 234 7.86 -2.07 33.59
C SER A 234 8.33 -0.62 33.70
N TYR A 235 7.42 0.31 33.99
CA TYR A 235 7.76 1.73 34.12
C TYR A 235 7.01 2.40 35.27
N SER A 236 7.66 3.35 35.94
CA SER A 236 6.98 4.31 36.82
C SER A 236 6.14 5.30 36.00
N LEU A 237 5.06 5.80 36.58
CA LEU A 237 4.07 6.70 35.97
C LEU A 237 4.67 8.00 35.38
N LEU A 238 5.90 8.36 35.77
CA LEU A 238 6.59 9.61 35.40
C LEU A 238 7.91 9.40 34.64
N GLY A 239 8.24 8.18 34.22
CA GLY A 239 9.41 7.91 33.37
C GLY A 239 10.77 7.93 34.06
N PHE A 240 10.84 8.19 35.37
CA PHE A 240 12.04 8.09 36.20
C PHE A 240 12.07 6.75 36.93
N GLY A 241 13.07 5.90 36.63
CA GLY A 241 13.38 4.68 37.39
C GLY A 241 12.44 3.49 37.18
N GLY A 242 12.56 2.77 36.07
CA GLY A 242 11.90 1.47 35.84
C GLY A 242 12.86 0.42 35.28
N ASN A 243 12.66 -0.85 35.64
CA ASN A 243 13.43 -1.97 35.09
C ASN A 243 12.98 -2.24 33.64
N ARG A 244 13.86 -1.91 32.70
CA ARG A 244 13.62 -2.02 31.26
C ARG A 244 13.94 -3.43 30.78
N LYS A 245 13.22 -3.93 29.78
CA LYS A 245 13.57 -5.15 29.03
C LYS A 245 13.74 -6.40 29.90
N LEU A 246 12.88 -6.52 30.91
CA LEU A 246 12.89 -7.64 31.85
C LEU A 246 12.41 -8.92 31.18
N ILE A 247 13.06 -10.02 31.54
CA ILE A 247 12.62 -11.37 31.24
C ILE A 247 12.40 -12.11 32.55
N LYS A 248 11.27 -12.80 32.67
CA LYS A 248 10.97 -13.68 33.80
C LYS A 248 10.36 -14.96 33.28
N GLY A 249 10.60 -16.07 33.93
CA GLY A 249 9.99 -17.31 33.49
C GLY A 249 10.39 -18.49 34.34
N LYS A 250 10.05 -19.68 33.84
CA LYS A 250 10.35 -20.95 34.50
C LYS A 250 10.53 -22.04 33.47
N ILE A 251 11.43 -22.97 33.76
CA ILE A 251 11.58 -24.26 33.06
C ILE A 251 10.94 -25.32 33.96
N LEU A 252 10.03 -26.10 33.41
CA LEU A 252 9.24 -27.06 34.15
C LEU A 252 9.19 -28.41 33.43
N ASP A 253 9.08 -29.46 34.23
CA ASP A 253 8.72 -30.80 33.79
C ASP A 253 7.24 -31.04 34.18
N PRO A 254 6.31 -30.98 33.21
CA PRO A 254 4.89 -31.20 33.46
C PRO A 254 4.60 -32.60 34.04
N SER A 255 5.39 -33.61 33.66
CA SER A 255 5.20 -35.00 34.11
C SER A 255 5.46 -35.15 35.60
N LEU A 256 6.39 -34.35 36.12
CA LEU A 256 6.73 -34.30 37.54
C LEU A 256 5.99 -33.20 38.31
N PHE A 257 5.15 -32.41 37.63
CA PHE A 257 4.52 -31.19 38.17
C PHE A 257 5.53 -30.26 38.87
N LYS A 258 6.77 -30.25 38.39
CA LYS A 258 7.90 -29.62 39.08
C LYS A 258 8.49 -28.49 38.25
N VAL A 259 8.66 -27.34 38.88
CA VAL A 259 9.52 -26.27 38.33
C VAL A 259 10.96 -26.68 38.59
N LEU A 260 11.76 -26.77 37.53
CA LEU A 260 13.18 -27.13 37.63
C LEU A 260 14.02 -25.87 37.84
N TYR A 261 13.80 -24.85 36.99
CA TYR A 261 14.52 -23.59 37.04
C TYR A 261 13.59 -22.38 37.01
N GLU A 262 13.96 -21.34 37.73
CA GLU A 262 13.41 -19.99 37.59
C GLU A 262 14.33 -19.17 36.67
N VAL A 263 13.76 -18.49 35.67
CA VAL A 263 14.49 -17.64 34.72
C VAL A 263 14.25 -16.18 35.08
N ASP A 264 15.31 -15.39 35.22
CA ASP A 264 15.21 -13.96 35.52
C ASP A 264 16.37 -13.19 34.86
N GLY A 265 16.13 -11.91 34.52
CA GLY A 265 17.18 -11.02 34.04
C GLY A 265 16.68 -9.98 33.04
N HIS A 266 17.56 -9.59 32.13
CA HIS A 266 17.29 -8.60 31.08
C HIS A 266 17.76 -9.14 29.73
N TRP A 267 16.86 -9.18 28.74
CA TRP A 267 17.17 -9.78 27.44
C TRP A 267 18.20 -9.01 26.62
N ASP A 268 18.50 -7.75 26.97
CA ASP A 268 19.55 -6.94 26.35
C ASP A 268 20.84 -6.86 27.19
N LYS A 269 20.90 -7.59 28.30
CA LYS A 269 22.07 -7.70 29.18
C LYS A 269 22.30 -9.17 29.51
N THR A 270 22.10 -9.56 30.76
CA THR A 270 22.31 -10.92 31.25
C THR A 270 20.98 -11.56 31.63
N VAL A 271 20.86 -12.85 31.35
CA VAL A 271 19.77 -13.70 31.81
C VAL A 271 20.35 -14.91 32.52
N GLN A 272 19.78 -15.21 33.68
CA GLN A 272 20.23 -16.26 34.56
C GLN A 272 19.09 -17.23 34.87
N VAL A 273 19.47 -18.44 35.25
CA VAL A 273 18.55 -19.46 35.77
C VAL A 273 18.95 -19.83 37.19
N LYS A 274 17.96 -20.03 38.04
CA LYS A 274 18.11 -20.50 39.41
C LYS A 274 17.52 -21.89 39.56
N ASP A 275 18.31 -22.86 39.98
CA ASP A 275 17.84 -24.20 40.31
C ASP A 275 16.93 -24.14 41.54
N THR A 276 15.74 -24.69 41.44
CA THR A 276 14.75 -24.66 42.53
C THR A 276 15.10 -25.62 43.68
N ASN A 277 15.91 -26.65 43.44
CA ASN A 277 16.30 -27.63 44.45
C ASN A 277 17.57 -27.21 45.18
N SER A 278 18.61 -26.83 44.42
CA SER A 278 19.90 -26.46 45.01
C SER A 278 19.99 -24.97 45.37
N GLY A 279 19.16 -24.13 44.74
CA GLY A 279 19.25 -22.67 44.86
C GLY A 279 20.40 -22.05 44.04
N GLU A 280 21.17 -22.87 43.31
CA GLU A 280 22.30 -22.42 42.50
C GLU A 280 21.83 -21.52 41.35
N VAL A 281 22.56 -20.43 41.10
CA VAL A 281 22.27 -19.46 40.04
C VAL A 281 23.39 -19.50 39.00
N ARG A 282 23.04 -19.66 37.73
CA ARG A 282 23.99 -19.60 36.61
C ARG A 282 23.49 -18.70 35.49
N VAL A 283 24.41 -17.95 34.87
CA VAL A 283 24.12 -17.12 33.69
C VAL A 283 24.00 -18.02 32.46
N ILE A 284 22.90 -17.91 31.73
CA ILE A 284 22.65 -18.70 30.52
C ILE A 284 22.80 -17.88 29.24
N TYR A 285 22.70 -16.55 29.33
CA TYR A 285 22.84 -15.64 28.20
C TYR A 285 23.46 -14.31 28.65
N ASP A 286 24.44 -13.84 27.89
CA ASP A 286 25.03 -12.51 27.99
C ASP A 286 25.00 -11.84 26.62
N ALA A 287 24.20 -10.78 26.50
CA ALA A 287 24.04 -10.04 25.25
C ALA A 287 25.37 -9.47 24.76
N LYS A 288 26.22 -8.95 25.65
CA LYS A 288 27.52 -8.37 25.25
C LYS A 288 28.42 -9.42 24.62
N GLU A 289 28.42 -10.65 25.13
CA GLU A 289 29.17 -11.74 24.52
C GLU A 289 28.60 -12.18 23.17
N VAL A 290 27.27 -12.09 23.00
CA VAL A 290 26.58 -12.68 21.85
C VAL A 290 26.47 -11.71 20.67
N ILE A 291 26.25 -10.42 20.92
CA ILE A 291 25.88 -9.42 19.89
C ILE A 291 26.78 -8.18 19.87
N SER A 292 27.95 -8.19 20.52
CA SER A 292 29.01 -7.18 20.33
C SER A 292 30.06 -7.62 19.31
N GLY A 293 30.71 -6.66 18.66
CA GLY A 293 31.81 -6.93 17.72
C GLY A 293 31.42 -7.65 16.42
N LEU A 294 30.13 -7.63 16.05
CA LEU A 294 29.63 -8.30 14.84
C LEU A 294 30.20 -7.64 13.58
N LYS A 295 30.67 -8.48 12.65
CA LYS A 295 31.26 -8.05 11.37
C LYS A 295 30.22 -8.09 10.25
N THR A 296 30.38 -7.20 9.28
CA THR A 296 29.59 -7.22 8.05
C THR A 296 29.88 -8.51 7.28
N PRO A 297 28.85 -9.24 6.82
CA PRO A 297 29.03 -10.37 5.92
C PRO A 297 29.76 -9.97 4.64
N ILE A 298 30.49 -10.91 4.05
CA ILE A 298 31.24 -10.73 2.82
C ILE A 298 30.68 -11.61 1.70
N ILE A 299 30.97 -11.26 0.45
CA ILE A 299 30.57 -12.06 -0.70
C ILE A 299 31.78 -12.88 -1.12
N LYS A 300 31.62 -14.21 -1.23
CA LYS A 300 32.68 -15.09 -1.74
C LYS A 300 32.86 -14.93 -3.24
N ASN A 301 31.75 -14.97 -3.98
CA ASN A 301 31.70 -14.76 -5.42
C ASN A 301 30.40 -14.02 -5.81
N ALA A 302 30.55 -12.86 -6.45
CA ALA A 302 29.41 -12.02 -6.81
C ALA A 302 28.54 -12.63 -7.91
N GLU A 303 29.09 -13.48 -8.77
CA GLU A 303 28.34 -14.12 -9.86
C GLU A 303 27.30 -15.12 -9.34
N ASP A 304 27.62 -15.78 -8.23
CA ASP A 304 26.80 -16.81 -7.57
C ASP A 304 25.63 -16.21 -6.79
N VAL A 305 25.61 -14.88 -6.58
CA VAL A 305 24.51 -14.19 -5.91
C VAL A 305 23.30 -14.13 -6.84
N LEU A 306 22.18 -14.69 -6.40
CA LEU A 306 20.92 -14.70 -7.14
C LEU A 306 20.34 -13.29 -7.28
N THR A 307 19.61 -13.03 -8.36
CA THR A 307 18.89 -11.75 -8.54
C THR A 307 17.73 -11.58 -7.55
N SER A 308 17.25 -12.69 -6.97
CA SER A 308 16.26 -12.70 -5.90
C SER A 308 16.85 -12.44 -4.52
N GLU A 309 18.19 -12.36 -4.37
CA GLU A 309 18.80 -12.06 -3.08
C GLU A 309 18.41 -10.64 -2.64
N SER A 310 17.94 -10.49 -1.41
CA SER A 310 17.66 -9.25 -0.70
C SER A 310 18.74 -8.18 -0.91
N ALA A 311 20.02 -8.52 -0.79
CA ALA A 311 21.14 -7.59 -0.99
C ALA A 311 21.29 -7.08 -2.44
N VAL A 312 20.70 -7.78 -3.41
CA VAL A 312 20.61 -7.36 -4.82
C VAL A 312 19.31 -6.61 -5.05
N VAL A 313 18.17 -7.17 -4.63
CA VAL A 313 16.83 -6.60 -4.82
C VAL A 313 16.76 -5.17 -4.27
N TRP A 314 17.33 -4.97 -3.07
CA TRP A 314 17.31 -3.69 -2.37
C TRP A 314 18.66 -2.97 -2.38
N GLY A 315 19.60 -3.42 -3.22
CA GLY A 315 20.98 -2.93 -3.21
C GLY A 315 21.08 -1.42 -3.46
N GLU A 316 20.50 -0.96 -4.57
CA GLU A 316 20.51 0.45 -4.98
C GLU A 316 19.80 1.36 -3.96
N LEU A 317 18.65 0.91 -3.45
CA LEU A 317 17.93 1.61 -2.38
C LEU A 317 18.78 1.74 -1.10
N SER A 318 19.45 0.66 -0.71
CA SER A 318 20.27 0.63 0.50
C SER A 318 21.46 1.56 0.40
N GLU A 319 22.12 1.60 -0.76
CA GLU A 319 23.20 2.56 -1.01
C GLU A 319 22.70 4.00 -0.96
N ALA A 320 21.55 4.30 -1.60
CA ALA A 320 20.97 5.64 -1.57
C ALA A 320 20.62 6.09 -0.14
N ILE A 321 20.06 5.19 0.69
CA ILE A 321 19.79 5.48 2.11
C ILE A 321 21.10 5.73 2.88
N MET A 322 22.11 4.89 2.68
CA MET A 322 23.42 5.05 3.32
C MET A 322 24.14 6.34 2.88
N GLY A 323 23.95 6.76 1.64
CA GLY A 323 24.43 8.02 1.09
C GLY A 323 23.60 9.26 1.46
N ASN A 324 22.49 9.09 2.19
CA ASN A 324 21.49 10.14 2.46
C ASN A 324 20.89 10.78 1.19
N GLU A 325 20.86 10.05 0.07
CA GLU A 325 20.28 10.45 -1.22
C GLU A 325 18.77 10.15 -1.25
N TRP A 326 17.97 10.90 -0.48
CA TRP A 326 16.56 10.56 -0.21
C TRP A 326 15.62 10.55 -1.43
N GLU A 327 15.89 11.38 -2.45
CA GLU A 327 15.08 11.38 -3.68
C GLU A 327 15.40 10.14 -4.53
N LYS A 328 16.69 9.82 -4.70
CA LYS A 328 17.13 8.56 -5.33
C LYS A 328 16.58 7.34 -4.59
N ALA A 329 16.61 7.35 -3.25
CA ALA A 329 16.00 6.28 -2.45
C ALA A 329 14.47 6.16 -2.67
N ARG A 330 13.77 7.24 -3.02
CA ARG A 330 12.35 7.15 -3.38
C ARG A 330 12.18 6.49 -4.74
N GLU A 331 12.93 6.95 -5.74
CA GLU A 331 12.89 6.42 -7.11
C GLU A 331 13.22 4.92 -7.13
N GLU A 332 14.29 4.50 -6.43
CA GLU A 332 14.66 3.09 -6.36
C GLU A 332 13.60 2.22 -5.68
N LYS A 333 12.99 2.74 -4.62
CA LYS A 333 11.91 2.03 -3.93
C LYS A 333 10.69 1.86 -4.83
N GLU A 334 10.26 2.92 -5.51
CA GLU A 334 9.15 2.88 -6.46
C GLU A 334 9.46 1.92 -7.62
N GLY A 335 10.71 1.89 -8.08
CA GLY A 335 11.20 0.97 -9.10
C GLY A 335 11.06 -0.51 -8.70
N VAL A 336 11.49 -0.89 -7.50
CA VAL A 336 11.35 -2.27 -6.99
C VAL A 336 9.87 -2.67 -6.86
N GLU A 337 9.04 -1.78 -6.31
CA GLU A 337 7.60 -2.03 -6.13
C GLU A 337 6.85 -2.13 -7.48
N GLU A 338 7.21 -1.35 -8.50
CA GLU A 338 6.62 -1.47 -9.83
C GLU A 338 7.10 -2.72 -10.57
N ARG A 339 8.37 -3.13 -10.40
CA ARG A 339 8.87 -4.43 -10.89
C ARG A 339 8.07 -5.59 -10.30
N GLU A 340 7.75 -5.56 -9.01
CA GLU A 340 6.89 -6.54 -8.36
C GLU A 340 5.49 -6.56 -8.97
N LYS A 341 4.83 -5.39 -9.05
CA LYS A 341 3.48 -5.27 -9.66
C LYS A 341 3.47 -5.77 -11.10
N LYS A 342 4.52 -5.48 -11.87
CA LYS A 342 4.68 -5.94 -13.25
C LYS A 342 4.86 -7.45 -13.31
N MET A 343 5.71 -8.06 -12.48
CA MET A 343 5.85 -9.52 -12.41
C MET A 343 4.53 -10.21 -12.04
N VAL A 344 3.75 -9.64 -11.12
CA VAL A 344 2.41 -10.16 -10.76
C VAL A 344 1.44 -10.03 -11.95
N ARG A 345 1.40 -8.87 -12.62
CA ARG A 345 0.56 -8.61 -13.81
C ARG A 345 0.93 -9.52 -14.99
N GLU A 346 2.22 -9.65 -15.31
CA GLU A 346 2.72 -10.50 -16.39
C GLU A 346 2.41 -11.97 -16.14
N ARG A 347 2.42 -12.44 -14.89
CA ARG A 347 2.01 -13.81 -14.54
C ARG A 347 0.50 -14.01 -14.74
N VAL A 348 -0.32 -13.05 -14.32
CA VAL A 348 -1.78 -13.07 -14.61
C VAL A 348 -2.03 -13.09 -16.12
N LEU A 349 -1.24 -12.33 -16.88
CA LEU A 349 -1.31 -12.31 -18.34
C LEU A 349 -0.80 -13.62 -18.96
N LYS A 350 0.25 -14.25 -18.43
CA LYS A 350 0.81 -15.52 -18.93
C LYS A 350 -0.14 -16.70 -18.70
N VAL A 351 -0.85 -16.71 -17.57
CA VAL A 351 -1.95 -17.66 -17.29
C VAL A 351 -3.11 -17.43 -18.27
N LYS A 352 -3.50 -16.17 -18.50
CA LYS A 352 -4.50 -15.83 -19.53
C LYS A 352 -4.02 -16.19 -20.95
N LEU A 353 -2.74 -16.00 -21.27
CA LEU A 353 -2.16 -16.32 -22.57
C LEU A 353 -2.11 -17.82 -22.82
N LEU A 354 -1.79 -18.64 -21.81
CA LEU A 354 -1.87 -20.10 -21.90
C LEU A 354 -3.33 -20.57 -22.09
N GLN A 355 -4.30 -19.86 -21.51
CA GLN A 355 -5.74 -20.07 -21.76
C GLN A 355 -6.18 -19.64 -23.18
N ILE A 356 -5.56 -18.59 -23.73
CA ILE A 356 -5.85 -18.05 -25.06
C ILE A 356 -5.11 -18.84 -26.17
N GLN A 357 -3.99 -19.51 -25.86
CA GLN A 357 -3.25 -20.33 -26.85
C GLN A 357 -4.01 -21.60 -27.27
N THR A 358 -5.15 -21.89 -26.63
CA THR A 358 -6.13 -22.91 -27.04
C THR A 358 -7.27 -22.34 -27.91
N TYR A 359 -7.31 -21.03 -28.17
CA TYR A 359 -8.34 -20.38 -28.98
C TYR A 359 -7.74 -19.49 -30.09
N ILE A 360 -7.58 -20.09 -31.27
CA ILE A 360 -7.95 -19.53 -32.58
C ILE A 360 -7.06 -18.40 -33.19
N TYR A 361 -6.27 -18.85 -34.17
CA TYR A 361 -6.07 -18.31 -35.53
C TYR A 361 -7.07 -17.22 -36.00
N MET A 362 -6.59 -16.09 -36.56
CA MET A 362 -7.11 -15.39 -37.77
C MET A 362 -6.73 -13.90 -37.82
N GLU A 363 -6.65 -13.42 -39.04
CA GLU A 363 -5.82 -12.35 -39.60
C GLU A 363 -6.19 -10.86 -39.40
N LYS A 364 -5.14 -10.03 -39.59
CA LYS A 364 -5.01 -8.75 -40.34
C LYS A 364 -5.52 -7.41 -39.76
N LYS A 365 -4.78 -6.40 -40.22
CA LYS A 365 -4.44 -5.09 -39.65
C LYS A 365 -5.13 -3.98 -40.45
N ILE A 366 -5.67 -2.97 -39.77
CA ILE A 366 -5.87 -1.62 -40.30
C ILE A 366 -5.39 -0.64 -39.22
N VAL A 367 -4.42 0.22 -39.56
CA VAL A 367 -3.91 1.28 -38.69
C VAL A 367 -4.67 2.55 -39.02
N LEU A 368 -5.53 2.97 -38.10
CA LEU A 368 -6.08 4.33 -38.03
C LEU A 368 -5.33 5.05 -36.89
N THR A 369 -4.86 6.27 -37.15
CA THR A 369 -4.25 7.13 -36.14
C THR A 369 -5.20 7.29 -34.95
N ARG A 370 -4.71 7.00 -33.74
CA ARG A 370 -5.51 6.94 -32.49
C ARG A 370 -6.17 8.30 -32.20
N PRO A 371 -7.49 8.37 -31.99
CA PRO A 371 -8.09 9.40 -31.14
C PRO A 371 -7.65 9.16 -29.70
N PHE A 372 -7.36 10.23 -28.95
CA PHE A 372 -6.86 10.17 -27.57
C PHE A 372 -7.77 9.30 -26.68
N SER A 373 -7.36 8.05 -26.46
CA SER A 373 -7.92 7.13 -25.47
C SER A 373 -7.23 7.41 -24.13
N LEU A 374 -7.98 7.33 -23.04
CA LEU A 374 -7.50 7.34 -21.65
C LEU A 374 -6.65 6.10 -21.32
N GLU A 375 -5.59 5.86 -22.09
CA GLU A 375 -4.40 5.17 -21.62
C GLU A 375 -3.44 6.28 -21.18
N ARG A 376 -2.90 6.19 -19.96
CA ARG A 376 -1.80 7.03 -19.50
C ARG A 376 -0.58 6.79 -20.42
N GLN A 377 -0.48 7.54 -21.51
CA GLN A 377 0.80 7.96 -22.04
C GLN A 377 1.17 9.24 -21.29
N SER A 378 2.28 9.14 -20.58
CA SER A 378 3.08 10.26 -20.11
C SER A 378 3.60 11.01 -21.33
N ASP A 379 2.81 11.95 -21.85
CA ASP A 379 3.36 12.99 -22.71
C ASP A 379 4.02 14.02 -21.79
N GLU A 380 5.34 13.87 -21.67
CA GLU A 380 6.27 14.83 -21.07
C GLU A 380 6.51 16.06 -21.97
N GLU A 381 5.84 16.18 -23.12
CA GLU A 381 6.00 17.32 -24.01
C GLU A 381 4.84 18.31 -23.88
N THR A 382 5.16 19.50 -23.37
CA THR A 382 4.30 20.65 -23.02
C THR A 382 3.80 20.73 -21.57
N ASN A 383 4.56 20.23 -20.61
CA ASN A 383 4.45 20.74 -19.23
C ASN A 383 5.53 21.83 -19.02
N PRO A 384 5.18 23.14 -19.01
CA PRO A 384 6.13 24.15 -18.56
C PRO A 384 6.41 23.88 -17.07
N LYS A 385 7.59 23.34 -16.78
CA LYS A 385 8.18 23.25 -15.45
C LYS A 385 8.20 24.66 -14.83
N ALA A 386 7.13 25.05 -14.15
CA ALA A 386 7.07 26.29 -13.40
C ALA A 386 7.21 25.97 -11.89
N PRO A 387 8.32 26.34 -11.25
CA PRO A 387 8.49 26.18 -9.81
C PRO A 387 7.42 26.96 -9.04
N ASN A 388 6.82 26.33 -8.03
CA ASN A 388 5.93 26.94 -7.02
C ASN A 388 4.57 27.52 -7.48
N ILE A 389 3.70 26.69 -8.07
CA ILE A 389 2.29 27.04 -8.41
C ILE A 389 1.52 27.66 -7.23
N LEU A 390 1.70 27.14 -6.00
CA LEU A 390 1.03 27.64 -4.80
C LEU A 390 1.44 29.09 -4.46
N ARG A 391 2.74 29.40 -4.55
CA ARG A 391 3.26 30.75 -4.28
C ARG A 391 2.73 31.74 -5.30
N ARG A 392 2.57 31.31 -6.55
CA ARG A 392 2.02 32.12 -7.64
C ARG A 392 0.51 32.36 -7.42
N ILE A 393 -0.29 31.34 -7.08
CA ILE A 393 -1.71 31.51 -6.75
C ILE A 393 -1.89 32.45 -5.55
N LEU A 394 -1.09 32.28 -4.48
CA LEU A 394 -1.12 33.16 -3.31
C LEU A 394 -0.75 34.61 -3.66
N SER A 395 0.13 34.83 -4.64
CA SER A 395 0.46 36.18 -5.10
C SER A 395 -0.69 36.85 -5.87
N LEU A 396 -1.49 36.09 -6.64
CA LEU A 396 -2.66 36.60 -7.35
C LEU A 396 -3.72 37.12 -6.39
N PHE A 397 -4.00 36.37 -5.33
CA PHE A 397 -5.07 36.70 -4.38
C PHE A 397 -4.61 37.52 -3.17
N LYS A 398 -3.32 37.90 -3.09
CA LYS A 398 -2.72 38.61 -1.94
C LYS A 398 -3.50 39.87 -1.52
N ASN A 399 -4.11 40.56 -2.48
CA ASN A 399 -4.83 41.81 -2.27
C ASN A 399 -6.35 41.68 -2.47
N VAL A 400 -6.86 40.47 -2.72
CA VAL A 400 -8.28 40.22 -2.95
C VAL A 400 -8.95 39.92 -1.61
N ARG A 401 -10.06 40.61 -1.32
CA ARG A 401 -10.78 40.40 -0.06
C ARG A 401 -11.64 39.13 -0.14
N PRO A 402 -11.75 38.35 0.93
CA PRO A 402 -12.76 37.31 1.02
C PRO A 402 -14.16 37.90 0.75
N GLY A 403 -14.94 37.22 -0.07
CA GLY A 403 -16.24 37.66 -0.55
C GLY A 403 -16.22 38.40 -1.89
N SER A 404 -15.05 38.79 -2.41
CA SER A 404 -14.94 39.47 -3.70
C SER A 404 -15.33 38.57 -4.88
N ASP A 405 -16.09 39.13 -5.81
CA ASP A 405 -16.30 38.60 -7.15
C ASP A 405 -14.98 38.72 -7.95
N VAL A 406 -14.55 37.63 -8.56
CA VAL A 406 -13.30 37.56 -9.35
C VAL A 406 -13.55 37.25 -10.82
N SER A 407 -14.79 37.40 -11.30
CA SER A 407 -15.17 37.17 -12.71
C SER A 407 -14.42 38.08 -13.69
N CYS A 408 -14.13 39.31 -13.27
CA CYS A 408 -13.37 40.28 -14.06
C CYS A 408 -11.85 40.24 -13.78
N PHE A 409 -11.37 39.26 -12.99
CA PHE A 409 -9.96 39.17 -12.64
C PHE A 409 -9.15 38.64 -13.83
N LYS A 410 -8.26 39.47 -14.39
CA LYS A 410 -7.40 39.08 -15.50
C LYS A 410 -6.30 38.15 -15.01
N LEU A 411 -6.36 36.88 -15.41
CA LEU A 411 -5.31 35.93 -15.09
C LEU A 411 -4.06 36.22 -15.93
N PRO A 412 -2.86 36.21 -15.31
CA PRO A 412 -1.62 36.26 -16.08
C PRO A 412 -1.48 35.04 -17.00
N PRO A 413 -0.86 35.17 -18.19
CA PRO A 413 -0.79 34.11 -19.19
C PRO A 413 -0.23 32.78 -18.67
N GLU A 414 0.60 32.82 -17.63
CA GLU A 414 1.22 31.65 -17.04
C GLU A 414 0.24 30.80 -16.20
N PHE A 415 -0.99 31.25 -16.00
CA PHE A 415 -2.10 30.50 -15.40
C PHE A 415 -3.15 30.10 -16.45
N ASN A 416 -2.91 30.39 -17.73
CA ASN A 416 -3.83 30.02 -18.80
C ASN A 416 -3.38 28.74 -19.49
N MET A 417 -4.33 27.84 -19.75
CA MET A 417 -4.13 26.76 -20.71
C MET A 417 -4.39 27.28 -22.13
N PRO A 418 -3.77 26.69 -23.15
CA PRO A 418 -3.93 27.11 -24.54
C PRO A 418 -5.29 26.66 -25.14
N LYS A 419 -6.39 26.89 -24.42
CA LYS A 419 -7.76 26.59 -24.85
C LYS A 419 -8.69 27.68 -24.36
N SER A 420 -9.70 28.04 -25.15
CA SER A 420 -10.79 28.88 -24.67
C SER A 420 -11.79 28.07 -23.86
N GLU A 421 -12.56 28.75 -23.02
CA GLU A 421 -13.58 28.11 -22.18
C GLU A 421 -14.63 27.37 -23.04
N LEU A 422 -14.98 27.93 -24.21
CA LEU A 422 -15.91 27.31 -25.16
C LEU A 422 -15.39 25.97 -25.68
N GLN A 423 -14.09 25.87 -25.95
CA GLN A 423 -13.45 24.62 -26.37
C GLN A 423 -13.49 23.57 -25.24
N CYS A 424 -13.26 23.97 -23.99
CA CYS A 424 -13.36 23.06 -22.84
C CYS A 424 -14.80 22.53 -22.64
N TYR A 425 -15.81 23.39 -22.84
CA TYR A 425 -17.21 22.97 -22.80
C TYR A 425 -17.55 22.00 -23.94
N ALA A 426 -17.09 22.27 -25.17
CA ALA A 426 -17.27 21.33 -26.29
C ALA A 426 -16.66 19.96 -25.98
N GLU A 427 -15.42 19.94 -25.47
CA GLU A 427 -14.70 18.71 -25.11
C GLU A 427 -15.48 17.89 -24.08
N SER A 428 -16.11 18.53 -23.09
CA SER A 428 -16.94 17.84 -22.09
C SER A 428 -18.12 17.07 -22.69
N VAL A 429 -18.63 17.54 -23.84
CA VAL A 429 -19.74 16.92 -24.56
C VAL A 429 -19.26 15.81 -25.49
N TYR A 430 -18.22 16.02 -26.32
CA TYR A 430 -17.87 15.03 -27.36
C TYR A 430 -16.81 13.99 -26.96
N SER A 431 -15.94 14.26 -25.97
CA SER A 431 -14.79 13.35 -25.71
C SER A 431 -15.03 12.28 -24.64
N THR A 432 -16.12 12.37 -23.87
CA THR A 432 -16.54 11.36 -22.87
C THR A 432 -17.79 10.61 -23.28
N ALA A 433 -18.38 10.93 -24.44
CA ALA A 433 -19.80 10.68 -24.64
C ALA A 433 -20.20 10.05 -25.98
N VAL A 434 -19.31 9.74 -26.93
CA VAL A 434 -19.79 9.10 -28.18
C VAL A 434 -20.41 7.71 -27.89
N ASP A 435 -19.85 6.97 -26.94
CA ASP A 435 -20.38 5.65 -26.56
C ASP A 435 -21.51 5.72 -25.50
N ILE A 436 -21.64 6.82 -24.75
CA ILE A 436 -22.70 6.99 -23.73
C ILE A 436 -23.92 7.74 -24.30
N LEU A 437 -23.72 8.72 -25.19
CA LEU A 437 -24.80 9.45 -25.88
C LEU A 437 -25.63 8.49 -26.73
N SER A 438 -24.99 7.57 -27.45
CA SER A 438 -25.67 6.51 -28.22
C SER A 438 -26.50 5.58 -27.34
N ASN A 439 -26.17 5.44 -26.06
CA ASN A 439 -26.94 4.66 -25.10
C ASN A 439 -28.12 5.44 -24.48
N LEU A 440 -28.26 6.75 -24.68
CA LEU A 440 -29.36 7.50 -24.07
C LEU A 440 -30.74 7.02 -24.56
N ASN A 441 -30.83 6.66 -25.85
CA ASN A 441 -32.07 6.16 -26.44
C ASN A 441 -32.33 4.67 -26.22
N SER A 442 -31.35 3.90 -25.73
CA SER A 442 -31.45 2.44 -25.62
C SER A 442 -32.30 1.94 -24.44
N GLY A 443 -32.72 2.85 -23.55
CA GLY A 443 -33.58 2.50 -22.42
C GLY A 443 -35.00 2.15 -22.84
N ASN A 444 -35.46 0.95 -22.46
CA ASN A 444 -36.81 0.45 -22.76
C ASN A 444 -37.92 1.23 -22.02
N THR A 445 -37.63 1.76 -20.83
CA THR A 445 -38.56 2.58 -20.04
C THR A 445 -38.04 4.00 -19.83
N SER A 446 -38.92 4.95 -19.48
CA SER A 446 -38.51 6.32 -19.12
C SER A 446 -37.54 6.36 -17.92
N LEU A 447 -37.66 5.40 -17.00
CA LEU A 447 -36.74 5.25 -15.87
C LEU A 447 -35.36 4.76 -16.33
N ASP A 448 -35.33 3.82 -17.27
CA ASP A 448 -34.10 3.33 -17.89
C ASP A 448 -33.34 4.44 -18.63
N ARG A 449 -34.09 5.27 -19.36
CA ARG A 449 -33.52 6.43 -20.05
C ARG A 449 -33.03 7.47 -19.06
N LEU A 450 -33.79 7.80 -18.01
CA LEU A 450 -33.33 8.71 -16.96
C LEU A 450 -32.03 8.22 -16.28
N ILE A 451 -31.88 6.92 -16.07
CA ILE A 451 -30.64 6.31 -15.55
C ILE A 451 -29.46 6.57 -16.50
N ASN A 452 -29.67 6.42 -17.81
CA ASN A 452 -28.64 6.69 -18.83
C ASN A 452 -28.33 8.20 -18.88
N VAL A 453 -29.34 9.06 -18.76
CA VAL A 453 -29.17 10.52 -18.67
C VAL A 453 -28.35 10.89 -17.43
N VAL A 454 -28.62 10.29 -16.27
CA VAL A 454 -27.83 10.49 -15.04
C VAL A 454 -26.37 10.08 -15.24
N ALA A 455 -26.12 8.92 -15.84
CA ALA A 455 -24.77 8.44 -16.14
C ALA A 455 -24.01 9.38 -17.08
N TRP A 456 -24.70 9.91 -18.10
CA TRP A 456 -24.18 10.93 -19.00
C TRP A 456 -23.89 12.25 -18.28
N THR A 457 -24.82 12.77 -17.47
CA THR A 457 -24.60 14.01 -16.72
C THR A 457 -23.38 13.91 -15.82
N ILE A 458 -23.16 12.78 -15.16
CA ILE A 458 -21.97 12.55 -14.33
C ILE A 458 -20.69 12.51 -15.18
N SER A 459 -20.72 11.91 -16.38
CA SER A 459 -19.53 11.79 -17.25
C SER A 459 -19.10 13.10 -17.92
N THR A 460 -19.99 14.09 -18.01
CA THR A 460 -19.64 15.44 -18.50
C THR A 460 -18.79 16.25 -17.52
N VAL A 461 -18.68 15.80 -16.26
CA VAL A 461 -17.96 16.49 -15.18
C VAL A 461 -16.50 16.04 -15.15
N ARG A 462 -15.56 16.92 -15.52
CA ARG A 462 -14.12 16.58 -15.62
C ARG A 462 -13.23 17.17 -14.54
N PRO A 463 -12.13 16.50 -14.16
CA PRO A 463 -11.12 17.10 -13.30
C PRO A 463 -10.33 18.17 -14.07
N PHE A 464 -10.30 19.39 -13.55
CA PHE A 464 -9.37 20.43 -14.01
C PHE A 464 -8.04 20.34 -13.24
N TRP A 465 -6.95 20.71 -13.91
CA TRP A 465 -5.64 20.83 -13.28
C TRP A 465 -5.57 22.06 -12.37
N VAL A 466 -4.92 21.92 -11.22
CA VAL A 466 -4.76 23.03 -10.27
C VAL A 466 -3.84 24.09 -10.85
N GLY A 467 -4.33 25.34 -10.92
CA GLY A 467 -3.52 26.51 -11.29
C GLY A 467 -3.43 26.77 -12.80
N VAL A 468 -4.30 26.13 -13.59
CA VAL A 468 -4.44 26.42 -15.03
C VAL A 468 -5.92 26.59 -15.38
N ALA A 469 -6.28 27.73 -15.97
CA ALA A 469 -7.64 28.08 -16.39
C ALA A 469 -7.70 28.30 -17.90
N PRO A 470 -8.81 28.00 -18.60
CA PRO A 470 -8.94 28.36 -20.01
C PRO A 470 -8.90 29.88 -20.20
N TYR A 471 -8.66 30.32 -21.44
CA TYR A 471 -8.89 31.72 -21.80
C TYR A 471 -10.38 32.05 -21.69
N ASN A 472 -10.67 33.18 -21.04
CA ASN A 472 -12.01 33.73 -21.01
C ASN A 472 -12.43 34.06 -22.45
N PRO A 473 -13.59 33.58 -22.90
CA PRO A 473 -14.03 33.80 -24.26
C PRO A 473 -14.45 35.25 -24.48
N THR A 474 -14.20 35.74 -25.69
CA THR A 474 -14.63 37.07 -26.11
C THR A 474 -16.10 37.07 -26.54
N LEU A 475 -16.81 38.20 -26.42
CA LEU A 475 -18.20 38.28 -26.88
C LEU A 475 -18.28 37.97 -28.39
N GLY A 476 -19.17 37.05 -28.77
CA GLY A 476 -19.30 36.56 -30.14
C GLY A 476 -18.25 35.52 -30.56
N GLU A 477 -17.35 35.12 -29.65
CA GLU A 477 -16.48 33.96 -29.91
C GLU A 477 -17.35 32.72 -30.10
N THR A 478 -17.04 31.94 -31.15
CA THR A 478 -17.72 30.68 -31.44
C THR A 478 -16.74 29.51 -31.44
N HIS A 479 -17.18 28.36 -30.93
CA HIS A 479 -16.47 27.09 -31.10
C HIS A 479 -17.40 26.06 -31.74
N HIS A 480 -17.05 25.58 -32.93
CA HIS A 480 -17.85 24.61 -33.68
C HIS A 480 -17.01 23.37 -33.99
N VAL A 481 -17.51 22.20 -33.60
CA VAL A 481 -16.84 20.92 -33.79
C VAL A 481 -17.84 19.81 -34.11
N SER A 482 -17.44 18.92 -35.02
CA SER A 482 -18.18 17.70 -35.35
C SER A 482 -17.36 16.47 -34.98
N LYS A 483 -17.97 15.49 -34.32
CA LYS A 483 -17.36 14.19 -34.00
C LYS A 483 -18.32 13.07 -34.36
N GLY A 484 -18.06 12.39 -35.47
CA GLY A 484 -18.99 11.40 -36.00
C GLY A 484 -20.32 12.05 -36.39
N THR A 485 -21.42 11.62 -35.79
CA THR A 485 -22.77 12.12 -36.06
C THR A 485 -23.19 13.31 -35.18
N LEU A 486 -22.37 13.64 -34.18
CA LEU A 486 -22.59 14.73 -33.24
C LEU A 486 -21.96 16.03 -33.75
N ASN A 487 -22.77 17.08 -33.85
CA ASN A 487 -22.34 18.46 -34.12
C ASN A 487 -22.53 19.30 -32.86
N VAL A 488 -21.56 20.13 -32.50
CA VAL A 488 -21.56 20.97 -31.29
C VAL A 488 -21.15 22.39 -31.67
N LEU A 489 -22.04 23.35 -31.45
CA LEU A 489 -21.80 24.77 -31.60
C LEU A 489 -21.88 25.46 -30.23
N LEU A 490 -20.89 26.28 -29.92
CA LEU A 490 -20.92 27.18 -28.78
C LEU A 490 -20.69 28.62 -29.21
N GLU A 491 -21.27 29.54 -28.46
CA GLU A 491 -21.07 30.97 -28.60
C GLU A 491 -21.01 31.64 -27.23
N GLN A 492 -20.09 32.59 -27.05
CA GLN A 492 -20.15 33.51 -25.94
C GLN A 492 -21.14 34.65 -26.24
N VAL A 493 -22.34 34.56 -25.66
CA VAL A 493 -23.47 35.46 -25.97
C VAL A 493 -23.56 36.69 -25.06
N SER A 494 -22.83 36.70 -23.94
CA SER A 494 -22.71 37.87 -23.06
C SER A 494 -21.35 37.92 -22.39
N HIS A 495 -20.82 39.12 -22.15
CA HIS A 495 -19.53 39.32 -21.47
C HIS A 495 -19.69 39.78 -20.00
N HIS A 496 -20.78 40.49 -19.66
CA HIS A 496 -21.04 41.00 -18.31
C HIS A 496 -22.55 40.93 -17.96
N PRO A 497 -23.01 39.87 -17.28
CA PRO A 497 -22.23 38.71 -16.82
C PRO A 497 -21.80 37.81 -17.99
N PRO A 498 -20.73 37.01 -17.84
CA PRO A 498 -20.32 36.07 -18.86
C PRO A 498 -21.40 35.01 -19.04
N VAL A 499 -21.88 34.83 -20.26
CA VAL A 499 -22.84 33.78 -20.62
C VAL A 499 -22.37 33.07 -21.87
N SER A 500 -22.24 31.76 -21.81
CA SER A 500 -21.99 30.90 -22.97
C SER A 500 -23.25 30.12 -23.31
N ALA A 501 -23.55 30.01 -24.58
CA ALA A 501 -24.61 29.16 -25.12
C ALA A 501 -23.97 28.00 -25.89
N LEU A 502 -24.54 26.81 -25.75
CA LEU A 502 -24.19 25.61 -26.51
C LEU A 502 -25.46 25.02 -27.12
N HIS A 503 -25.36 24.65 -28.39
CA HIS A 503 -26.31 23.83 -29.10
C HIS A 503 -25.58 22.64 -29.73
N ALA A 504 -26.02 21.43 -29.43
CA ALA A 504 -25.48 20.23 -30.03
C ALA A 504 -26.58 19.31 -30.54
N THR A 505 -26.35 18.67 -31.68
CA THR A 505 -27.29 17.76 -32.30
C THR A 505 -26.56 16.52 -32.80
N ASP A 506 -27.07 15.33 -32.43
CA ASP A 506 -26.70 14.07 -33.07
C ASP A 506 -27.83 13.63 -33.98
N TYR A 507 -27.62 13.67 -35.30
CA TYR A 507 -28.66 13.36 -36.29
C TYR A 507 -28.93 11.86 -36.42
N LYS A 508 -27.99 11.00 -36.01
CA LYS A 508 -28.17 9.54 -36.08
C LYS A 508 -28.97 9.06 -34.88
N GLU A 509 -28.62 9.54 -33.70
CA GLU A 509 -29.32 9.19 -32.46
C GLU A 509 -30.55 10.08 -32.22
N ASN A 510 -30.76 11.12 -33.04
CA ASN A 510 -31.89 12.06 -32.93
C ASN A 510 -31.95 12.71 -31.54
N ILE A 511 -30.81 13.26 -31.10
CA ILE A 511 -30.60 13.89 -29.81
C ILE A 511 -30.30 15.37 -30.01
N GLU A 512 -30.90 16.24 -29.19
CA GLU A 512 -30.58 17.67 -29.13
C GLU A 512 -30.17 18.05 -27.70
N ILE A 513 -29.10 18.83 -27.57
CA ILE A 513 -28.61 19.36 -26.30
C ILE A 513 -28.55 20.88 -26.42
N ILE A 514 -29.22 21.56 -25.50
CA ILE A 514 -29.19 23.02 -25.37
C ILE A 514 -28.65 23.34 -23.99
N TRP A 515 -27.68 24.23 -23.91
CA TRP A 515 -27.12 24.64 -22.64
C TRP A 515 -26.83 26.13 -22.67
N CYS A 516 -27.25 26.83 -21.63
CA CYS A 516 -26.82 28.20 -21.36
C CYS A 516 -26.26 28.23 -19.96
N ASN A 517 -24.99 28.65 -19.79
CA ASN A 517 -24.37 28.81 -18.49
C ASN A 517 -23.78 30.18 -18.28
N SER A 518 -23.83 30.61 -17.02
CA SER A 518 -23.14 31.78 -16.51
C SER A 518 -22.37 31.38 -15.27
N THR A 519 -21.09 31.74 -15.21
CA THR A 519 -20.21 31.41 -14.09
C THR A 519 -20.01 32.64 -13.20
N ALA A 520 -20.18 32.45 -11.89
CA ALA A 520 -19.99 33.49 -10.88
C ALA A 520 -18.91 33.03 -9.88
N PRO A 521 -17.62 33.29 -10.16
CA PRO A 521 -16.52 32.94 -9.28
C PRO A 521 -16.39 33.93 -8.11
N LYS A 522 -16.35 33.39 -6.89
CA LYS A 522 -16.21 34.14 -5.64
C LYS A 522 -15.01 33.66 -4.86
N PHE A 523 -14.14 34.58 -4.47
CA PHE A 523 -13.00 34.26 -3.61
C PHE A 523 -13.44 34.23 -2.15
N THR A 524 -13.16 33.15 -1.42
CA THR A 524 -13.55 32.98 -0.01
C THR A 524 -12.40 33.18 0.98
N GLY A 525 -11.19 33.50 0.49
CA GLY A 525 -9.98 33.66 1.28
C GLY A 525 -9.01 32.47 1.18
N SER A 526 -9.53 31.24 1.23
CA SER A 526 -8.74 30.00 1.09
C SER A 526 -9.12 29.16 -0.13
N SER A 527 -10.19 29.54 -0.83
CA SER A 527 -10.64 28.91 -2.07
C SER A 527 -11.33 29.92 -3.00
N VAL A 528 -11.55 29.50 -4.25
CA VAL A 528 -12.46 30.16 -5.19
C VAL A 528 -13.62 29.20 -5.44
N GLU A 529 -14.83 29.67 -5.16
CA GLU A 529 -16.08 28.95 -5.43
C GLU A 529 -16.69 29.54 -6.70
N VAL A 530 -16.80 28.72 -7.75
CA VAL A 530 -17.42 29.11 -9.01
C VAL A 530 -18.83 28.53 -9.06
N HIS A 531 -19.81 29.40 -8.89
CA HIS A 531 -21.20 29.01 -9.05
C HIS A 531 -21.53 28.95 -10.54
N VAL A 532 -22.04 27.81 -11.00
CA VAL A 532 -22.44 27.61 -12.40
C VAL A 532 -23.95 27.74 -12.48
N HIS A 533 -24.41 28.92 -12.88
CA HIS A 533 -25.82 29.18 -13.15
C HIS A 533 -26.15 28.73 -14.57
N GLY A 534 -27.40 28.31 -14.79
CA GLY A 534 -27.85 27.85 -16.09
C GLY A 534 -28.59 26.52 -16.03
N ILE A 535 -29.36 26.26 -17.07
CA ILE A 535 -30.10 25.01 -17.26
C ILE A 535 -29.58 24.37 -18.54
N ARG A 536 -29.30 23.06 -18.45
CA ARG A 536 -29.08 22.18 -19.58
C ARG A 536 -30.39 21.48 -19.90
N GLN A 537 -30.75 21.50 -21.16
CA GLN A 537 -31.84 20.72 -21.72
C GLN A 537 -31.26 19.66 -22.65
N LEU A 538 -31.68 18.41 -22.44
CA LEU A 538 -31.39 17.29 -23.31
C LEU A 538 -32.72 16.75 -23.84
N LYS A 539 -32.90 16.74 -25.16
CA LYS A 539 -34.08 16.20 -25.81
C LYS A 539 -33.74 14.89 -26.49
N LEU A 540 -34.49 13.85 -26.14
CA LEU A 540 -34.48 12.55 -26.80
C LEU A 540 -35.70 12.51 -27.73
N HIS A 541 -35.54 12.98 -28.98
CA HIS A 541 -36.66 13.14 -29.90
C HIS A 541 -37.37 11.83 -30.22
N ASN A 542 -36.64 10.71 -30.23
CA ASN A 542 -37.19 9.37 -30.45
C ASN A 542 -38.24 8.96 -29.39
N HIS A 543 -38.17 9.55 -28.19
CA HIS A 543 -39.05 9.23 -27.08
C HIS A 543 -39.96 10.40 -26.68
N GLY A 544 -39.81 11.57 -27.32
CA GLY A 544 -40.54 12.78 -26.96
C GLY A 544 -40.24 13.27 -25.54
N GLU A 545 -39.05 12.99 -25.02
CA GLU A 545 -38.66 13.32 -23.64
C GLU A 545 -37.66 14.47 -23.59
N THR A 546 -37.91 15.41 -22.68
CA THR A 546 -37.05 16.54 -22.37
C THR A 546 -36.54 16.41 -20.94
N TYR A 547 -35.22 16.41 -20.79
CA TYR A 547 -34.53 16.36 -19.52
C TYR A 547 -33.92 17.72 -19.20
N GLU A 548 -34.34 18.34 -18.11
CA GLU A 548 -33.75 19.56 -17.58
C GLU A 548 -32.82 19.26 -16.42
N MET A 549 -31.64 19.89 -16.42
CA MET A 549 -30.67 19.71 -15.35
C MET A 549 -29.83 20.96 -15.11
N ASN A 550 -29.48 21.21 -13.86
CA ASN A 550 -28.48 22.22 -13.50
C ASN A 550 -27.07 21.62 -13.44
N SER A 551 -26.06 22.47 -13.22
CA SER A 551 -24.65 22.07 -13.10
C SER A 551 -24.19 22.00 -11.64
N PRO A 552 -23.20 21.15 -11.32
CA PRO A 552 -22.48 21.28 -10.06
C PRO A 552 -21.61 22.54 -10.07
N ASN A 553 -21.25 23.04 -8.89
CA ASN A 553 -20.35 24.17 -8.72
C ASN A 553 -18.90 23.70 -8.68
N LEU A 554 -17.96 24.57 -9.06
CA LEU A 554 -16.53 24.27 -8.99
C LEU A 554 -15.92 24.87 -7.72
N LEU A 555 -15.15 24.09 -6.97
CA LEU A 555 -14.39 24.54 -5.81
C LEU A 555 -12.90 24.39 -6.08
N ILE A 556 -12.22 25.51 -6.24
CA ILE A 556 -10.76 25.58 -6.39
C ILE A 556 -10.17 25.91 -5.01
N ARG A 557 -9.62 24.91 -4.32
CA ARG A 557 -8.94 25.12 -3.04
C ARG A 557 -7.50 25.56 -3.24
N ILE A 558 -7.09 26.55 -2.44
CA ILE A 558 -5.72 27.11 -2.44
C ILE A 558 -4.99 26.66 -1.17
N PHE A 559 -5.68 26.59 -0.03
CA PHE A 559 -5.13 26.18 1.28
C PHE A 559 -6.07 25.17 1.97
N PRO A 560 -5.58 24.18 2.74
CA PRO A 560 -4.18 23.84 3.03
C PRO A 560 -3.52 22.95 1.95
N VAL A 561 -4.32 22.27 1.12
CA VAL A 561 -3.86 21.46 -0.01
C VAL A 561 -4.57 21.95 -1.27
N PRO A 562 -3.82 22.40 -2.30
CA PRO A 562 -4.42 22.82 -3.55
C PRO A 562 -5.18 21.68 -4.24
N GLY A 563 -6.35 21.98 -4.78
CA GLY A 563 -7.20 20.97 -5.41
C GLY A 563 -8.39 21.59 -6.11
N VAL A 564 -8.99 20.84 -7.04
CA VAL A 564 -10.24 21.21 -7.71
C VAL A 564 -11.26 20.10 -7.48
N ASP A 565 -12.40 20.46 -6.92
CA ASP A 565 -13.54 19.57 -6.72
C ASP A 565 -14.81 20.13 -7.36
N TRP A 566 -15.70 19.25 -7.79
CA TRP A 566 -17.09 19.60 -8.05
C TRP A 566 -17.91 19.42 -6.79
N ILE A 567 -18.77 20.39 -6.48
CA ILE A 567 -19.56 20.44 -5.25
C ILE A 567 -21.00 20.88 -5.51
N GLY A 568 -21.90 20.53 -4.59
CA GLY A 568 -23.29 21.01 -4.61
C GLY A 568 -24.27 20.04 -5.27
N ASN A 569 -25.52 20.48 -5.37
CA ASN A 569 -26.62 19.61 -5.77
C ASN A 569 -26.96 19.76 -7.25
N VAL A 570 -27.08 18.63 -7.94
CA VAL A 570 -27.55 18.54 -9.33
C VAL A 570 -28.90 17.84 -9.34
N THR A 571 -29.90 18.48 -9.92
CA THR A 571 -31.22 17.91 -10.16
C THR A 571 -31.36 17.66 -11.64
N ILE A 572 -31.80 16.46 -12.03
CA ILE A 572 -32.12 16.09 -13.39
C ILE A 572 -33.59 15.68 -13.41
N ARG A 573 -34.40 16.29 -14.27
CA ARG A 573 -35.85 16.07 -14.32
C ARG A 573 -36.28 15.82 -15.74
N CYS A 574 -36.99 14.72 -15.96
CA CYS A 574 -37.78 14.54 -17.16
C CYS A 574 -39.11 15.29 -17.01
N ILE A 575 -39.41 16.19 -17.94
CA ILE A 575 -40.57 17.10 -17.85
C ILE A 575 -41.88 16.35 -18.09
N GLU A 576 -41.87 15.41 -19.02
CA GLU A 576 -43.06 14.68 -19.46
C GLU A 576 -43.43 13.53 -18.50
N THR A 577 -42.42 12.87 -17.90
CA THR A 577 -42.66 11.70 -17.03
C THR A 577 -42.72 12.02 -15.55
N GLY A 578 -42.27 13.21 -15.13
CA GLY A 578 -42.20 13.59 -13.72
C GLY A 578 -41.12 12.85 -12.92
N LEU A 579 -40.26 12.05 -13.55
CA LEU A 579 -39.13 11.39 -12.90
C LEU A 579 -38.00 12.39 -12.62
N VAL A 580 -37.45 12.32 -11.40
CA VAL A 580 -36.41 13.25 -10.92
C VAL A 580 -35.26 12.47 -10.32
N ALA A 581 -34.04 12.84 -10.71
CA ALA A 581 -32.81 12.45 -10.02
C ALA A 581 -32.24 13.66 -9.26
N GLU A 582 -31.92 13.47 -7.99
CA GLU A 582 -31.18 14.43 -7.16
C GLU A 582 -29.81 13.84 -6.85
N LEU A 583 -28.75 14.54 -7.22
CA LEU A 583 -27.35 14.21 -6.96
C LEU A 583 -26.74 15.28 -6.06
N ASN A 584 -25.80 14.89 -5.21
CA ASN A 584 -25.04 15.73 -4.31
C ASN A 584 -23.55 15.38 -4.48
N TYR A 585 -22.81 16.34 -5.03
CA TYR A 585 -21.37 16.28 -5.19
C TYR A 585 -20.73 16.77 -3.89
N VAL A 586 -20.04 15.86 -3.21
CA VAL A 586 -19.46 16.12 -1.89
C VAL A 586 -17.98 16.46 -2.03
N SER A 587 -17.58 17.60 -1.47
CA SER A 587 -16.18 18.02 -1.44
C SER A 587 -15.34 17.12 -0.52
N GLN A 588 -14.04 17.11 -0.76
CA GLN A 588 -13.08 16.55 0.19
C GLN A 588 -13.17 17.26 1.56
N SER A 589 -12.80 16.55 2.64
CA SER A 589 -12.69 17.15 3.97
C SER A 589 -11.63 18.26 4.01
N PHE A 590 -11.81 19.23 4.91
CA PHE A 590 -11.00 20.45 5.06
C PHE A 590 -9.47 20.25 5.15
N PHE A 591 -9.00 19.04 5.53
CA PHE A 591 -7.56 18.71 5.64
C PHE A 591 -7.06 17.75 4.57
N GLY A 592 -7.89 17.35 3.61
CA GLY A 592 -7.49 16.43 2.53
C GLY A 592 -7.40 14.95 2.92
N PHE A 593 -7.73 14.58 4.17
CA PHE A 593 -7.73 13.19 4.64
C PHE A 593 -9.18 12.67 4.76
N GLY A 594 -9.51 11.66 3.96
CA GLY A 594 -10.82 10.99 3.95
C GLY A 594 -11.06 10.21 2.65
N SER A 595 -11.80 9.11 2.74
CA SER A 595 -12.20 8.23 1.62
C SER A 595 -13.24 8.84 0.67
N ASN A 596 -13.69 10.08 0.91
CA ASN A 596 -14.77 10.73 0.16
C ASN A 596 -14.25 11.58 -1.01
N ARG A 597 -13.10 11.22 -1.60
CA ARG A 597 -12.60 11.96 -2.77
C ARG A 597 -13.61 11.76 -3.90
N ARG A 598 -14.16 12.86 -4.44
CA ARG A 598 -15.01 12.82 -5.64
C ARG A 598 -16.30 12.01 -5.48
N LEU A 599 -16.87 12.01 -4.28
CA LEU A 599 -18.08 11.26 -3.96
C LEU A 599 -19.33 11.97 -4.49
N VAL A 600 -20.19 11.23 -5.18
CA VAL A 600 -21.55 11.64 -5.57
C VAL A 600 -22.54 10.73 -4.85
N LYS A 601 -23.51 11.33 -4.17
CA LYS A 601 -24.66 10.62 -3.61
C LYS A 601 -25.92 11.15 -4.22
N GLY A 602 -26.96 10.33 -4.32
CA GLY A 602 -28.19 10.78 -4.92
C GLY A 602 -29.32 9.79 -4.81
N LYS A 603 -30.41 10.11 -5.48
CA LYS A 603 -31.61 9.28 -5.56
C LYS A 603 -32.37 9.61 -6.83
N ILE A 604 -33.09 8.62 -7.35
CA ILE A 604 -34.11 8.79 -8.38
C ILE A 604 -35.46 8.55 -7.73
N PHE A 605 -36.42 9.42 -7.96
CA PHE A 605 -37.77 9.31 -7.42
C PHE A 605 -38.78 9.84 -8.43
N ASP A 606 -40.00 9.34 -8.30
CA ASP A 606 -41.14 9.91 -9.01
C ASP A 606 -41.64 11.13 -8.22
N SER A 607 -41.66 12.30 -8.87
CA SER A 607 -42.04 13.55 -8.22
C SER A 607 -43.52 13.65 -7.86
N LEU A 608 -44.39 12.88 -8.54
CA LEU A 608 -45.84 12.82 -8.33
C LEU A 608 -46.16 11.94 -7.12
N SER A 609 -45.64 10.71 -7.09
CA SER A 609 -45.88 9.77 -5.99
C SER A 609 -44.95 9.95 -4.79
N LYS A 610 -43.89 10.76 -4.93
CA LYS A 610 -42.77 10.93 -3.97
C LYS A 610 -42.05 9.61 -3.63
N LYS A 611 -42.29 8.54 -4.39
CA LYS A 611 -41.67 7.23 -4.16
C LYS A 611 -40.23 7.26 -4.65
N ILE A 612 -39.30 6.94 -3.77
CA ILE A 612 -37.89 6.72 -4.14
C ILE A 612 -37.80 5.41 -4.91
N LEU A 613 -37.26 5.50 -6.12
CA LEU A 613 -37.08 4.39 -7.05
C LEU A 613 -35.66 3.83 -6.99
N TYR A 614 -34.65 4.70 -6.91
CA TYR A 614 -33.24 4.32 -6.79
C TYR A 614 -32.47 5.23 -5.83
N LYS A 615 -31.38 4.71 -5.27
CA LYS A 615 -30.35 5.49 -4.58
C LYS A 615 -29.06 5.38 -5.39
N ILE A 616 -28.34 6.48 -5.48
CA ILE A 616 -27.09 6.63 -6.24
C ILE A 616 -25.98 6.89 -5.24
N GLU A 617 -24.88 6.15 -5.29
CA GLU A 617 -23.69 6.43 -4.48
C GLU A 617 -22.47 5.91 -5.23
N GLY A 618 -21.44 6.75 -5.39
CA GLY A 618 -20.17 6.35 -6.01
C GLY A 618 -19.23 7.52 -6.27
N HIS A 619 -18.15 7.28 -7.02
CA HIS A 619 -17.12 8.28 -7.28
C HIS A 619 -17.17 8.74 -8.75
N TRP A 620 -17.12 10.05 -9.03
CA TRP A 620 -17.29 10.60 -10.39
C TRP A 620 -16.06 10.46 -11.30
N GLU A 621 -14.96 9.85 -10.84
CA GLU A 621 -13.82 9.47 -11.69
C GLU A 621 -14.06 8.09 -12.32
N SER A 622 -14.64 8.09 -13.53
CA SER A 622 -14.72 6.98 -14.49
C SER A 622 -15.50 5.70 -14.13
N GLU A 623 -15.73 5.33 -12.86
CA GLU A 623 -16.34 4.03 -12.51
C GLU A 623 -17.88 4.08 -12.33
N LEU A 624 -18.44 5.26 -12.03
CA LEU A 624 -19.85 5.40 -11.66
C LEU A 624 -20.81 5.31 -12.86
N SER A 625 -20.46 5.90 -14.02
CA SER A 625 -21.33 5.89 -15.21
C SER A 625 -21.46 4.49 -15.82
N GLU A 626 -20.38 3.70 -15.82
CA GLU A 626 -20.40 2.30 -16.28
C GLU A 626 -21.21 1.37 -15.33
N ALA A 627 -21.15 1.62 -14.02
CA ALA A 627 -21.91 0.88 -13.02
C ALA A 627 -23.43 1.19 -13.04
N ILE A 628 -23.81 2.42 -13.40
CA ILE A 628 -25.21 2.85 -13.51
C ILE A 628 -25.88 2.23 -14.75
N LEU A 629 -25.14 2.10 -15.87
CA LEU A 629 -25.64 1.52 -17.13
C LEU A 629 -25.91 0.01 -17.06
N SER A 630 -25.39 -0.70 -16.04
CA SER A 630 -25.47 -2.17 -15.93
C SER A 630 -26.61 -2.70 -15.02
N LYS A 631 -27.42 -1.85 -14.37
CA LYS A 631 -28.70 -2.15 -13.66
C LYS A 631 -28.80 -3.42 -12.78
N GLU A 632 -27.74 -3.85 -12.11
CA GLU A 632 -27.79 -5.05 -11.26
C GLU A 632 -27.36 -4.77 -9.81
N TRP A 633 -28.30 -4.31 -8.97
CA TRP A 633 -28.01 -3.78 -7.63
C TRP A 633 -27.88 -4.82 -6.51
N GLU A 634 -28.57 -5.96 -6.55
CA GLU A 634 -28.36 -7.05 -5.56
C GLU A 634 -27.07 -7.85 -5.85
N LYS A 635 -26.71 -7.96 -7.13
CA LYS A 635 -25.40 -8.45 -7.54
C LYS A 635 -24.26 -7.55 -7.12
N ALA A 636 -24.43 -6.29 -6.69
CA ALA A 636 -23.31 -5.49 -6.19
C ALA A 636 -22.93 -5.84 -4.74
N LYS A 637 -23.91 -6.21 -3.91
CA LYS A 637 -23.67 -6.80 -2.58
C LYS A 637 -23.14 -8.22 -2.70
N GLU A 638 -23.73 -9.01 -3.58
CA GLU A 638 -23.23 -10.34 -3.95
C GLU A 638 -21.97 -10.30 -4.81
N ALA A 639 -21.57 -9.21 -5.45
CA ALA A 639 -20.31 -9.07 -6.19
C ALA A 639 -19.24 -8.48 -5.29
N LYS A 640 -19.54 -7.70 -4.26
CA LYS A 640 -18.54 -7.44 -3.23
C LYS A 640 -18.27 -8.73 -2.45
N LYS A 641 -19.34 -9.45 -2.08
CA LYS A 641 -19.24 -10.76 -1.41
C LYS A 641 -18.70 -11.85 -2.35
N SER A 642 -19.03 -11.85 -3.64
CA SER A 642 -18.54 -12.82 -4.65
C SER A 642 -17.26 -12.37 -5.34
N ILE A 643 -16.82 -11.12 -5.31
CA ILE A 643 -15.44 -10.76 -5.69
C ILE A 643 -14.53 -11.11 -4.53
N GLU A 644 -14.95 -10.94 -3.27
CA GLU A 644 -14.20 -11.45 -2.12
C GLU A 644 -14.27 -12.99 -2.03
N GLU A 645 -15.43 -13.61 -2.25
CA GLU A 645 -15.61 -15.06 -2.27
C GLU A 645 -14.98 -15.66 -3.52
N ARG A 646 -15.03 -15.04 -4.71
CA ARG A 646 -14.34 -15.45 -5.94
C ARG A 646 -12.88 -15.09 -5.97
N GLN A 647 -12.40 -14.11 -5.20
CA GLN A 647 -10.96 -14.01 -4.91
C GLN A 647 -10.53 -15.09 -3.92
N ARG A 648 -11.38 -15.51 -2.98
CA ARG A 648 -11.17 -16.71 -2.14
C ARG A 648 -11.40 -18.01 -2.93
N GLU A 649 -12.20 -18.01 -4.00
CA GLU A 649 -12.57 -19.16 -4.83
C GLU A 649 -11.58 -19.33 -5.98
N LEU A 650 -11.04 -18.24 -6.54
CA LEU A 650 -9.88 -18.23 -7.42
C LEU A 650 -8.61 -18.54 -6.64
N ARG A 651 -8.50 -18.16 -5.37
CA ARG A 651 -7.42 -18.64 -4.47
C ARG A 651 -7.58 -20.14 -4.19
N ARG A 652 -8.81 -20.62 -3.89
CA ARG A 652 -9.14 -22.05 -3.75
C ARG A 652 -9.03 -22.86 -5.07
N GLU A 653 -9.32 -22.25 -6.22
CA GLU A 653 -9.17 -22.86 -7.56
C GLU A 653 -7.71 -22.88 -7.99
N ARG A 654 -6.89 -21.87 -7.62
CA ARG A 654 -5.43 -21.91 -7.80
C ARG A 654 -4.78 -22.96 -6.89
N GLU A 655 -5.28 -23.12 -5.66
CA GLU A 655 -4.91 -24.20 -4.74
C GLU A 655 -5.38 -25.57 -5.26
N SER A 656 -6.56 -25.68 -5.88
CA SER A 656 -7.09 -26.93 -6.43
C SER A 656 -6.57 -27.30 -7.82
N LYS A 657 -6.00 -26.33 -8.57
CA LYS A 657 -5.40 -26.51 -9.91
C LYS A 657 -3.87 -26.48 -9.90
N GLY A 658 -3.24 -26.24 -8.75
CA GLY A 658 -1.78 -26.30 -8.56
C GLY A 658 -0.99 -25.09 -9.07
N GLU A 659 -1.63 -23.96 -9.42
CA GLU A 659 -1.01 -22.79 -10.05
C GLU A 659 -0.76 -21.61 -9.08
N ASN A 660 -0.38 -21.90 -7.83
CA ASN A 660 0.15 -20.89 -6.92
C ASN A 660 1.63 -20.62 -7.20
N TRP A 661 2.19 -19.47 -6.77
CA TRP A 661 3.63 -19.35 -6.64
C TRP A 661 4.10 -20.50 -5.75
N ILE A 662 4.82 -21.45 -6.34
CA ILE A 662 5.46 -22.52 -5.60
C ILE A 662 6.79 -21.92 -5.14
N PRO A 663 6.96 -21.66 -3.82
CA PRO A 663 8.24 -21.19 -3.34
C PRO A 663 9.32 -22.17 -3.77
N LYS A 664 10.46 -21.65 -4.19
CA LYS A 664 11.52 -22.49 -4.76
C LYS A 664 12.14 -23.40 -3.71
N HIS A 665 12.06 -23.00 -2.44
CA HIS A 665 12.75 -23.66 -1.34
C HIS A 665 11.80 -24.25 -0.29
N PHE A 666 10.52 -23.88 -0.31
CA PHE A 666 9.55 -24.31 0.71
C PHE A 666 8.25 -24.85 0.10
N THR A 667 7.75 -25.95 0.67
CA THR A 667 6.35 -26.37 0.53
C THR A 667 5.53 -25.61 1.55
N VAL A 668 4.42 -25.02 1.12
CA VAL A 668 3.60 -24.15 1.96
C VAL A 668 2.16 -24.62 1.95
N SER A 669 1.55 -24.64 3.13
CA SER A 669 0.13 -24.95 3.31
C SER A 669 -0.49 -23.96 4.32
N TYR A 670 -1.79 -23.71 4.19
CA TYR A 670 -2.54 -22.86 5.10
C TYR A 670 -3.79 -23.58 5.58
N SER A 671 -4.08 -23.48 6.88
CA SER A 671 -5.37 -23.92 7.45
C SER A 671 -5.92 -22.83 8.37
N LYS A 672 -7.24 -22.74 8.47
CA LYS A 672 -7.89 -21.76 9.37
C LYS A 672 -7.59 -22.03 10.85
N GLU A 673 -7.37 -23.29 11.22
CA GLU A 673 -7.14 -23.71 12.61
C GLU A 673 -5.67 -23.62 13.02
N LYS A 674 -4.75 -24.05 12.16
CA LYS A 674 -3.30 -24.13 12.48
C LYS A 674 -2.49 -22.98 11.87
N GLY A 675 -3.10 -22.10 11.08
CA GLY A 675 -2.43 -21.02 10.36
C GLY A 675 -1.59 -21.53 9.19
N TRP A 676 -0.54 -20.77 8.84
CA TRP A 676 0.45 -21.17 7.84
C TRP A 676 1.37 -22.26 8.38
N ASN A 677 1.76 -23.19 7.52
CA ASN A 677 2.78 -24.19 7.77
C ASN A 677 3.73 -24.25 6.56
N CYS A 678 5.02 -24.07 6.83
CA CYS A 678 6.07 -24.05 5.82
C CYS A 678 7.09 -25.14 6.14
N SER A 679 7.37 -26.00 5.16
CA SER A 679 8.38 -27.05 5.25
C SER A 679 9.41 -26.89 4.14
N PRO A 680 10.71 -27.07 4.41
CA PRO A 680 11.71 -27.01 3.36
C PRO A 680 11.50 -28.14 2.35
N ILE A 681 11.80 -27.88 1.07
CA ILE A 681 11.73 -28.89 -0.01
C ILE A 681 12.95 -29.82 0.04
N LYS A 682 14.11 -29.27 0.43
CA LYS A 682 15.36 -30.01 0.59
C LYS A 682 15.62 -30.28 2.06
N ASN A 683 16.29 -31.38 2.37
CA ASN A 683 16.63 -31.74 3.75
C ASN A 683 17.84 -30.94 4.29
N SER A 684 18.63 -30.32 3.41
CA SER A 684 19.78 -29.49 3.79
C SER A 684 19.85 -28.20 2.98
N VAL A 685 20.45 -27.17 3.60
CA VAL A 685 20.73 -25.89 2.97
C VAL A 685 22.17 -25.91 2.45
N PRO A 686 22.41 -25.69 1.14
CA PRO A 686 23.75 -25.68 0.58
C PRO A 686 24.53 -24.43 1.03
N ASN A 687 25.85 -24.46 0.81
CA ASN A 687 26.71 -23.29 1.03
C ASN A 687 26.22 -22.07 0.23
N ALA A 688 26.26 -20.92 0.87
CA ALA A 688 25.78 -19.65 0.36
C ALA A 688 26.91 -18.83 -0.28
N PRO A 689 26.56 -17.93 -1.21
CA PRO A 689 27.52 -16.98 -1.77
C PRO A 689 27.90 -15.86 -0.77
N ILE A 690 27.05 -15.57 0.22
CA ILE A 690 27.32 -14.60 1.29
C ILE A 690 27.83 -15.34 2.53
N ILE A 691 28.95 -14.88 3.09
CA ILE A 691 29.61 -15.49 4.24
C ILE A 691 29.61 -14.51 5.41
N SER A 692 29.04 -14.91 6.55
CA SER A 692 29.23 -14.20 7.82
C SER A 692 30.56 -14.61 8.44
N LEU A 693 31.32 -13.62 8.89
CA LEU A 693 32.62 -13.78 9.55
C LEU A 693 32.49 -14.08 11.05
#